data_AF-A0A9P1BZ67-F1
#
_entry.id   AF-A0A9P1BZ67-F1
#
_cell.length_a   1.000
_cell.length_b   1.000
_cell.length_c   1.000
_cell.angle_alpha   90.00
_cell.angle_beta   90.00
_cell.angle_gamma   90.00
#
_symmetry.space_group_name_H-M   'P 1'
#
loop_
_entity.id
_entity.type
_entity.pdbx_description
1 polymer ?
#
loop_
_entity_poly.entity_id
_entity_poly.type
_entity_poly.pdbx_seq_one_letter_code
_entity_poly.pdbx_strand_id
1 'polypeptide(L)'
;MEPLLPVERDVVRQVSSNEKFRSRQRGSFMAVMDPWNPPMRIKTPEKSSANLSWFDLKLWLSALSAAIPLFLLSYSSCVSYAHLIVSGAAAYPIRAVVIMSMHLFSSGLTGLILPLRSTCPMIIPSADISVTIFYQKIVTDIVAAAEEEGLISPEMVAATVMLALPFNTLLMSLVFYLVGKQQMTVVVSYLPYPVVAGFLGSIGLAIFLGSFAVLEEGLQGFGGILKAANDRPYELMSAAGMAIGSIMLKYVGLPARVLAVTPTLVTLVLFWTVVMMYGASLEEWREAGWLFPMADFEPFWSLWSEQRISRVAWRLLPPRLATFLGLGFVLVLSLTLRIAGIEGSTGSAINVDDEVKWTGLASFAAGACGTVIGSHSPGLTTFNVEAGTTTAQAAVLTGVLQLLLWLSGFPVMNMFPRFLLSGILMNLGLVMLQEWMWTARHKVGILGLLVIYAQVASSMMYGLLPSVLVGVAVALLTAQAQLMRLHVLKYHVSRLSVRTNLQRSQRERALLNQHGNFIECLGLEGFLAEGPIIKLSNYVRHYVENNKMLRFIIFDLQACQGCNVSAYALLAKLDKVLQNEGIEALYSSLDCEMSSGLKSFGVPAQRIFDTLSSSNSSFLQALERCEDMVMESLLEGFQRQISPLLEVSETPEQMMQIELQDFLGLSQEQAVRLVKAGRFCCKDVNSRLARQGMVEQNMYIAVPNYSKVVETVDVGSNCGAEQEVSLSRFGFVCCMESVLYDEPARATCRVLIPSQLLMLSKAAARQLVDSDPALGNRLSRVVAQQCLRQSDALRQALQLSEGGGWKGGHFDLHTASVCMKMIDNEKGTACGSESQQVAQHFSTLRSPTVIRRKRPLSPKGKVYRASTIENWSMNWMENRENRQSV
;
A
#
# COMPACT_ATOMS: atom_id res chain seq x y z
N MET A 1 -57.72 32.48 -16.02
CA MET A 1 -58.18 31.16 -16.50
C MET A 1 -57.07 30.18 -16.24
N GLU A 2 -57.31 29.31 -15.27
CA GLU A 2 -56.52 28.12 -14.93
C GLU A 2 -56.80 26.99 -15.98
N PRO A 3 -56.22 25.78 -15.90
CA PRO A 3 -55.44 25.11 -16.96
C PRO A 3 -56.16 23.88 -17.56
N LEU A 4 -55.48 23.07 -18.41
CA LEU A 4 -55.64 21.59 -18.51
C LEU A 4 -54.60 20.94 -19.47
N LEU A 5 -53.97 19.86 -18.98
CA LEU A 5 -53.19 18.78 -19.64
C LEU A 5 -54.15 17.71 -20.26
N PRO A 6 -53.73 16.53 -20.82
CA PRO A 6 -52.50 16.01 -21.50
C PRO A 6 -52.81 15.16 -22.78
N VAL A 7 -51.86 14.30 -23.24
CA VAL A 7 -51.91 13.09 -24.15
C VAL A 7 -51.03 13.27 -25.42
N GLU A 8 -50.12 12.40 -25.90
CA GLU A 8 -49.83 10.96 -25.72
C GLU A 8 -48.34 10.63 -26.01
N ARG A 9 -47.83 9.55 -25.39
CA ARG A 9 -46.54 8.89 -25.66
C ARG A 9 -46.83 7.63 -26.48
N ASP A 10 -46.15 7.43 -27.61
CA ASP A 10 -45.75 6.08 -28.11
C ASP A 10 -45.10 6.15 -29.50
N VAL A 11 -43.77 6.28 -29.59
CA VAL A 11 -43.00 5.87 -30.80
C VAL A 11 -41.57 5.37 -30.50
N VAL A 12 -40.93 5.68 -29.37
CA VAL A 12 -39.45 5.47 -29.26
C VAL A 12 -39.01 4.12 -28.66
N ARG A 13 -39.90 3.15 -28.43
CA ARG A 13 -39.53 1.89 -27.73
C ARG A 13 -39.19 0.66 -28.59
N GLN A 14 -39.33 0.70 -29.91
CA GLN A 14 -39.16 -0.50 -30.74
C GLN A 14 -37.82 -0.67 -31.46
N VAL A 15 -36.93 0.32 -31.46
CA VAL A 15 -35.64 0.21 -32.17
C VAL A 15 -34.49 -0.29 -31.27
N SER A 16 -34.59 -0.19 -29.94
CA SER A 16 -33.50 -0.60 -29.03
C SER A 16 -33.54 -2.08 -28.59
N SER A 17 -34.55 -2.86 -28.98
CA SER A 17 -34.71 -4.27 -28.57
C SER A 17 -34.05 -5.25 -29.55
N ASN A 18 -33.96 -4.91 -30.84
CA ASN A 18 -33.43 -5.83 -31.86
C ASN A 18 -31.89 -5.83 -31.97
N GLU A 19 -31.18 -4.75 -31.61
CA GLU A 19 -29.71 -4.75 -31.57
C GLU A 19 -29.13 -5.46 -30.34
N LYS A 20 -29.86 -5.50 -29.21
CA LYS A 20 -29.46 -6.26 -28.02
C LYS A 20 -29.63 -7.78 -28.17
N PHE A 21 -30.42 -8.24 -29.14
CA PHE A 21 -30.61 -9.66 -29.39
C PHE A 21 -29.55 -10.25 -30.33
N ARG A 22 -29.05 -9.47 -31.30
CA ARG A 22 -28.00 -9.91 -32.24
C ARG A 22 -26.58 -9.86 -31.68
N SER A 23 -26.26 -8.99 -30.71
CA SER A 23 -24.95 -8.99 -30.05
C SER A 23 -24.75 -10.14 -29.04
N ARG A 24 -25.83 -10.79 -28.60
CA ARG A 24 -25.79 -11.93 -27.68
C ARG A 24 -25.39 -13.27 -28.33
N GLN A 25 -25.51 -13.40 -29.65
CA GLN A 25 -25.20 -14.67 -30.34
C GLN A 25 -23.77 -14.77 -30.90
N ARG A 26 -23.00 -13.67 -31.00
CA ARG A 26 -21.61 -13.71 -31.49
C ARG A 26 -20.53 -13.56 -30.40
N GLY A 27 -20.91 -13.25 -29.15
CA GLY A 27 -19.97 -13.14 -28.01
C GLY A 27 -19.74 -14.44 -27.22
N SER A 28 -20.41 -15.55 -27.57
CA SER A 28 -20.50 -16.73 -26.70
C SER A 28 -19.27 -17.66 -26.71
N PHE A 29 -18.24 -17.39 -27.53
CA PHE A 29 -17.05 -18.25 -27.63
C PHE A 29 -15.80 -17.68 -26.93
N MET A 30 -15.79 -16.40 -26.55
CA MET A 30 -14.64 -15.75 -25.88
C MET A 30 -14.95 -15.21 -24.47
N ALA A 31 -16.22 -15.09 -24.07
CA ALA A 31 -16.61 -14.55 -22.77
C ALA A 31 -16.47 -15.52 -21.58
N VAL A 32 -16.01 -16.77 -21.82
CA VAL A 32 -15.88 -17.81 -20.77
C VAL A 32 -14.54 -17.72 -20.02
N MET A 33 -13.62 -16.83 -20.44
CA MET A 33 -12.30 -16.67 -19.80
C MET A 33 -12.08 -15.33 -19.09
N ASP A 34 -13.08 -14.45 -18.98
CA ASP A 34 -12.92 -13.15 -18.31
C ASP A 34 -13.48 -13.18 -16.87
N PRO A 35 -12.63 -13.19 -15.81
CA PRO A 35 -13.09 -13.08 -14.42
C PRO A 35 -13.50 -11.64 -14.06
N TRP A 36 -13.44 -10.71 -15.01
CA TRP A 36 -13.60 -9.28 -14.80
C TRP A 36 -14.99 -8.74 -15.10
N ASN A 37 -16.01 -9.59 -15.12
CA ASN A 37 -17.35 -9.07 -14.87
C ASN A 37 -17.39 -8.70 -13.38
N PRO A 38 -17.48 -7.41 -13.00
CA PRO A 38 -17.51 -7.05 -11.59
C PRO A 38 -18.67 -7.80 -10.94
N PRO A 39 -18.49 -8.42 -9.75
CA PRO A 39 -19.64 -8.95 -9.02
C PRO A 39 -20.66 -7.82 -8.93
N MET A 40 -21.91 -8.14 -9.26
CA MET A 40 -23.01 -7.18 -9.15
C MET A 40 -22.87 -6.50 -7.79
N ARG A 41 -22.67 -5.19 -7.75
CA ARG A 41 -22.47 -4.46 -6.49
C ARG A 41 -23.80 -4.51 -5.75
N ILE A 42 -23.98 -5.55 -4.92
CA ILE A 42 -25.20 -5.73 -4.12
C ILE A 42 -25.18 -4.59 -3.11
N LYS A 43 -26.10 -3.63 -3.27
CA LYS A 43 -26.31 -2.59 -2.24
C LYS A 43 -26.78 -3.31 -0.99
N THR A 44 -25.90 -3.43 -0.01
CA THR A 44 -26.28 -3.85 1.34
C THR A 44 -27.26 -2.80 1.90
N PRO A 45 -28.44 -3.20 2.40
CA PRO A 45 -29.36 -2.26 3.01
C PRO A 45 -28.72 -1.62 4.25
N GLU A 46 -28.90 -0.31 4.43
CA GLU A 46 -28.50 0.40 5.66
C GLU A 46 -29.15 -0.28 6.89
N LYS A 47 -28.39 -0.44 7.97
CA LYS A 47 -28.84 -1.04 9.25
C LYS A 47 -30.15 -0.46 9.80
N SER A 48 -30.54 0.76 9.42
CA SER A 48 -31.81 1.39 9.81
C SER A 48 -33.05 0.70 9.22
N SER A 49 -32.91 -0.05 8.12
CA SER A 49 -33.99 -0.82 7.47
C SER A 49 -34.10 -2.28 7.94
N ALA A 50 -33.17 -2.74 8.80
CA ALA A 50 -33.10 -4.13 9.27
C ALA A 50 -34.29 -4.55 10.15
N ASN A 51 -34.98 -3.60 10.81
CA ASN A 51 -36.11 -3.94 11.69
C ASN A 51 -37.41 -4.26 10.93
N LEU A 52 -37.57 -3.80 9.67
CA LEU A 52 -38.74 -4.14 8.85
C LEU A 52 -38.60 -5.47 8.08
N SER A 53 -37.37 -5.96 7.86
CA SER A 53 -37.14 -7.15 7.03
C SER A 53 -37.47 -8.47 7.73
N TRP A 54 -37.41 -8.54 9.07
CA TRP A 54 -37.71 -9.75 9.84
C TRP A 54 -39.17 -10.20 9.77
N PHE A 55 -40.09 -9.30 9.44
CA PHE A 55 -41.53 -9.57 9.33
C PHE A 55 -42.00 -9.88 7.91
N ASP A 56 -41.13 -9.86 6.91
CA ASP A 56 -41.50 -10.14 5.51
C ASP A 56 -41.45 -11.64 5.20
N LEU A 57 -42.64 -12.22 4.96
CA LEU A 57 -42.81 -13.64 4.64
C LEU A 57 -42.12 -14.05 3.34
N LYS A 58 -42.00 -13.16 2.34
CA LYS A 58 -41.36 -13.48 1.05
C LYS A 58 -39.86 -13.70 1.23
N LEU A 59 -39.25 -12.89 2.07
CA LEU A 59 -37.84 -12.98 2.44
C LEU A 59 -37.56 -14.31 3.17
N TRP A 60 -38.42 -14.72 4.11
CA TRP A 60 -38.33 -16.04 4.76
C TRP A 60 -38.55 -17.23 3.82
N LEU A 61 -39.49 -17.15 2.87
CA LEU A 61 -39.70 -18.19 1.85
C LEU A 61 -38.47 -18.34 0.95
N SER A 62 -37.85 -17.22 0.55
CA SER A 62 -36.59 -17.26 -0.21
C SER A 62 -35.43 -17.82 0.62
N ALA A 63 -35.35 -17.45 1.90
CA ALA A 63 -34.36 -17.93 2.84
C ALA A 63 -34.47 -19.45 3.05
N LEU A 64 -35.68 -20.01 3.10
CA LEU A 64 -35.91 -21.45 3.23
C LEU A 64 -35.30 -22.24 2.05
N SER A 65 -35.46 -21.73 0.84
CA SER A 65 -34.92 -22.38 -0.37
C SER A 65 -33.38 -22.45 -0.39
N ALA A 66 -32.70 -21.48 0.23
CA ALA A 66 -31.26 -21.45 0.38
C ALA A 66 -30.79 -22.26 1.60
N ALA A 67 -31.51 -22.14 2.72
CA ALA A 67 -31.10 -22.71 4.01
C ALA A 67 -31.07 -24.24 4.02
N ILE A 68 -31.98 -24.92 3.31
CA ILE A 68 -32.01 -26.40 3.28
C ILE A 68 -30.71 -26.98 2.67
N PRO A 69 -30.27 -26.59 1.46
CA PRO A 69 -28.99 -27.06 0.93
C PRO A 69 -27.78 -26.65 1.78
N LEU A 70 -27.79 -25.43 2.31
CA LEU A 70 -26.73 -24.93 3.19
C LEU A 70 -26.59 -25.76 4.46
N PHE A 71 -27.72 -26.11 5.07
CA PHE A 71 -27.81 -27.01 6.21
C PHE A 71 -27.23 -28.38 5.88
N LEU A 72 -27.59 -28.98 4.73
CA LEU A 72 -27.09 -30.30 4.33
C LEU A 72 -25.58 -30.29 4.06
N LEU A 73 -25.06 -29.26 3.39
CA LEU A 73 -23.63 -29.11 3.13
C LEU A 73 -22.83 -28.88 4.42
N SER A 74 -23.36 -28.06 5.33
CA SER A 74 -22.73 -27.85 6.64
C SER A 74 -22.80 -29.10 7.51
N TYR A 75 -23.91 -29.83 7.51
CA TYR A 75 -24.05 -31.12 8.18
C TYR A 75 -23.03 -32.14 7.66
N SER A 76 -22.94 -32.28 6.33
CA SER A 76 -21.92 -33.11 5.68
C SER A 76 -20.51 -32.75 6.15
N SER A 77 -20.20 -31.45 6.26
CA SER A 77 -18.90 -31.00 6.76
C SER A 77 -18.68 -31.40 8.22
N CYS A 78 -19.69 -31.27 9.08
CA CYS A 78 -19.62 -31.68 10.49
C CYS A 78 -19.33 -33.18 10.63
N VAL A 79 -20.00 -34.02 9.86
CA VAL A 79 -19.79 -35.48 9.86
C VAL A 79 -18.36 -35.81 9.41
N SER A 80 -17.96 -35.31 8.24
CA SER A 80 -16.65 -35.67 7.69
C SER A 80 -15.51 -35.21 8.57
N TYR A 81 -15.58 -33.98 9.10
CA TYR A 81 -14.53 -33.43 9.95
C TYR A 81 -14.45 -34.12 11.31
N ALA A 82 -15.58 -34.58 11.87
CA ALA A 82 -15.57 -35.40 13.07
C ALA A 82 -14.78 -36.71 12.89
N HIS A 83 -14.97 -37.40 11.76
CA HIS A 83 -14.19 -38.61 11.43
C HIS A 83 -12.70 -38.31 11.22
N LEU A 84 -12.37 -37.17 10.59
CA LEU A 84 -10.97 -36.76 10.41
C LEU A 84 -10.26 -36.50 11.74
N ILE A 85 -10.94 -35.90 12.72
CA ILE A 85 -10.37 -35.65 14.06
C ILE A 85 -9.98 -36.97 14.75
N VAL A 86 -10.79 -38.02 14.60
CA VAL A 86 -10.58 -39.33 15.24
C VAL A 86 -9.59 -40.21 14.47
N SER A 87 -9.36 -39.97 13.18
CA SER A 87 -8.62 -40.87 12.28
C SER A 87 -7.20 -41.25 12.74
N GLY A 88 -6.55 -40.45 13.60
CA GLY A 88 -5.22 -40.75 14.17
C GLY A 88 -5.23 -41.51 15.50
N ALA A 89 -6.40 -41.90 16.01
CA ALA A 89 -6.56 -42.50 17.33
C ALA A 89 -7.54 -43.69 17.32
N ALA A 90 -7.56 -44.45 16.22
CA ALA A 90 -8.47 -45.58 16.03
C ALA A 90 -8.35 -46.69 17.10
N ALA A 91 -7.20 -46.78 17.80
CA ALA A 91 -7.00 -47.72 18.90
C ALA A 91 -7.74 -47.34 20.19
N TYR A 92 -8.27 -46.13 20.27
CA TYR A 92 -8.95 -45.59 21.45
C TYR A 92 -10.46 -45.42 21.15
N PRO A 93 -11.34 -45.62 22.15
CA PRO A 93 -12.80 -45.52 21.98
C PRO A 93 -13.27 -44.06 21.88
N ILE A 94 -12.70 -43.28 20.96
CA ILE A 94 -13.06 -41.90 20.68
C ILE A 94 -14.19 -41.90 19.66
N ARG A 95 -15.40 -41.60 20.12
CA ARG A 95 -16.62 -41.66 19.29
C ARG A 95 -16.74 -40.44 18.37
N ALA A 96 -16.64 -40.62 17.06
CA ALA A 96 -16.80 -39.55 16.07
C ALA A 96 -18.18 -38.88 16.13
N VAL A 97 -19.23 -39.63 16.47
CA VAL A 97 -20.61 -39.12 16.59
C VAL A 97 -20.73 -38.02 17.65
N VAL A 98 -19.97 -38.12 18.74
CA VAL A 98 -19.94 -37.10 19.80
C VAL A 98 -19.28 -35.82 19.29
N ILE A 99 -18.20 -35.92 18.52
CA ILE A 99 -17.52 -34.76 17.93
C ILE A 99 -18.40 -34.13 16.84
N MET A 100 -19.13 -34.93 16.07
CA MET A 100 -20.15 -34.45 15.14
C MET A 100 -21.23 -33.65 15.86
N SER A 101 -21.73 -34.13 17.01
CA SER A 101 -22.74 -33.40 17.78
C SER A 101 -22.20 -32.10 18.38
N MET A 102 -20.92 -32.05 18.77
CA MET A 102 -20.22 -30.80 19.12
C MET A 102 -20.17 -29.82 17.93
N HIS A 103 -19.83 -30.28 16.72
CA HIS A 103 -19.79 -29.44 15.53
C HIS A 103 -21.16 -28.90 15.13
N LEU A 104 -22.20 -29.74 15.21
CA LEU A 104 -23.58 -29.36 14.94
C LEU A 104 -24.06 -28.25 15.86
N PHE A 105 -23.87 -28.41 17.16
CA PHE A 105 -24.25 -27.39 18.14
C PHE A 105 -23.46 -26.09 17.94
N SER A 106 -22.14 -26.21 17.75
CA SER A 106 -21.28 -25.04 17.55
C SER A 106 -21.61 -24.26 16.27
N SER A 107 -21.83 -24.96 15.15
CA SER A 107 -22.25 -24.35 13.88
C SER A 107 -23.62 -23.69 14.02
N GLY A 108 -24.55 -24.33 14.73
CA GLY A 108 -25.87 -23.78 15.01
C GLY A 108 -25.80 -22.50 15.85
N LEU A 109 -25.07 -22.53 16.96
CA LEU A 109 -24.91 -21.38 17.86
C LEU A 109 -24.18 -20.21 17.18
N THR A 110 -23.07 -20.49 16.50
CA THR A 110 -22.35 -19.46 15.75
C THR A 110 -23.18 -18.92 14.59
N GLY A 111 -23.98 -19.76 13.93
CA GLY A 111 -24.94 -19.41 12.88
C GLY A 111 -26.11 -18.55 13.35
N LEU A 112 -26.40 -18.51 14.66
CA LEU A 112 -27.32 -17.53 15.24
C LEU A 112 -26.62 -16.20 15.55
N ILE A 113 -25.39 -16.25 16.08
CA ILE A 113 -24.71 -15.07 16.62
C ILE A 113 -24.04 -14.23 15.51
N LEU A 114 -23.25 -14.87 14.64
CA LEU A 114 -22.39 -14.17 13.67
C LEU A 114 -23.19 -13.40 12.61
N PRO A 115 -24.23 -13.96 11.97
CA PRO A 115 -25.00 -13.22 10.95
C PRO A 115 -25.71 -11.98 11.49
N LEU A 116 -26.05 -11.98 12.79
CA LEU A 116 -26.71 -10.85 13.45
C LEU A 116 -25.73 -9.76 13.89
N ARG A 117 -24.46 -10.10 14.10
CA ARG A 117 -23.42 -9.17 14.58
C ARG A 117 -22.51 -8.66 13.46
N SER A 118 -22.31 -9.48 12.44
CA SER A 118 -21.45 -9.19 11.30
C SER A 118 -21.92 -7.97 10.51
N THR A 119 -20.98 -7.28 9.85
CA THR A 119 -21.32 -6.30 8.81
C THR A 119 -21.79 -6.97 7.52
N CYS A 120 -21.52 -8.27 7.33
CA CYS A 120 -22.01 -9.10 6.25
C CYS A 120 -23.05 -10.11 6.80
N PRO A 121 -24.35 -9.80 6.72
CA PRO A 121 -25.38 -10.67 7.31
C PRO A 121 -25.50 -12.03 6.59
N MET A 122 -24.89 -12.19 5.42
CA MET A 122 -24.96 -13.41 4.60
C MET A 122 -23.99 -14.51 5.06
N ILE A 123 -23.12 -14.22 6.04
CA ILE A 123 -22.12 -15.16 6.54
C ILE A 123 -22.76 -16.45 7.03
N ILE A 124 -22.20 -17.58 6.61
CA ILE A 124 -22.61 -18.90 7.11
C ILE A 124 -21.46 -19.54 7.87
N PRO A 125 -21.59 -19.67 9.19
CA PRO A 125 -20.68 -20.45 10.01
C PRO A 125 -20.89 -21.95 9.81
N SER A 126 -19.81 -22.72 9.89
CA SER A 126 -19.80 -24.18 9.78
C SER A 126 -18.53 -24.74 10.43
N ALA A 127 -18.46 -26.07 10.51
CA ALA A 127 -17.21 -26.77 10.76
C ALA A 127 -16.16 -26.42 9.69
N ASP A 128 -14.89 -26.40 10.09
CA ASP A 128 -13.76 -25.97 9.26
C ASP A 128 -12.60 -26.97 9.29
N ILE A 129 -11.94 -27.17 8.15
CA ILE A 129 -10.81 -28.09 8.02
C ILE A 129 -9.56 -27.63 8.77
N SER A 130 -9.24 -26.32 8.82
CA SER A 130 -8.08 -25.87 9.59
C SER A 130 -8.28 -26.14 11.09
N VAL A 131 -9.49 -25.89 11.59
CA VAL A 131 -9.94 -26.26 12.94
C VAL A 131 -9.87 -27.78 13.17
N THR A 132 -10.26 -28.57 12.18
CA THR A 132 -10.20 -30.04 12.20
C THR A 132 -8.76 -30.53 12.36
N ILE A 133 -7.83 -29.99 11.57
CA ILE A 133 -6.39 -30.33 11.64
C ILE A 133 -5.80 -29.96 13.00
N PHE A 134 -6.21 -28.81 13.56
CA PHE A 134 -5.81 -28.40 14.91
C PHE A 134 -6.26 -29.42 15.97
N TYR A 135 -7.53 -29.83 15.96
CA TYR A 135 -8.04 -30.82 16.91
C TYR A 135 -7.45 -32.20 16.68
N GLN A 136 -7.31 -32.65 15.44
CA GLN A 136 -6.67 -33.91 15.11
C GLN A 136 -5.25 -33.95 15.70
N LYS A 137 -4.48 -32.86 15.57
CA LYS A 137 -3.14 -32.78 16.14
C LYS A 137 -3.17 -32.85 17.67
N ILE A 138 -4.10 -32.16 18.34
CA ILE A 138 -4.30 -32.27 19.80
C ILE A 138 -4.58 -33.73 20.20
N VAL A 139 -5.49 -34.42 19.48
CA VAL A 139 -5.79 -35.83 19.74
C VAL A 139 -4.53 -36.69 19.64
N THR A 140 -3.77 -36.56 18.55
CA THR A 140 -2.53 -37.34 18.37
C THR A 140 -1.45 -37.00 19.39
N ASP A 141 -1.36 -35.75 19.84
CA ASP A 141 -0.40 -35.33 20.88
C ASP A 141 -0.75 -35.92 22.24
N ILE A 142 -2.04 -35.99 22.59
CA ILE A 142 -2.52 -36.63 23.83
C ILE A 142 -2.28 -38.13 23.79
N VAL A 143 -2.59 -38.78 22.66
CA VAL A 143 -2.32 -40.21 22.47
C VAL A 143 -0.84 -40.53 22.62
N ALA A 144 0.03 -39.79 21.92
CA ALA A 144 1.47 -39.99 22.01
C ALA A 144 2.00 -39.76 23.45
N ALA A 145 1.52 -38.73 24.13
CA ALA A 145 1.91 -38.46 25.52
C ALA A 145 1.39 -39.54 26.49
N ALA A 146 0.20 -40.09 26.25
CA ALA A 146 -0.34 -41.20 27.04
C ALA A 146 0.50 -42.47 26.87
N GLU A 147 0.95 -42.77 25.65
CA GLU A 147 1.83 -43.89 25.35
C GLU A 147 3.22 -43.71 25.99
N GLU A 148 3.80 -42.50 25.92
CA GLU A 148 5.07 -42.15 26.58
C GLU A 148 5.00 -42.29 28.11
N GLU A 149 3.90 -41.88 28.73
CA GLU A 149 3.68 -41.99 30.18
C GLU A 149 3.25 -43.41 30.64
N GLY A 150 3.08 -44.36 29.71
CA GLY A 150 2.67 -45.73 30.02
C GLY A 150 1.23 -45.85 30.51
N LEU A 151 0.34 -44.94 30.13
CA LEU A 151 -1.08 -45.03 30.45
C LEU A 151 -1.75 -46.14 29.63
N ILE A 152 -2.22 -47.17 30.33
CA ILE A 152 -2.74 -48.40 29.70
C ILE A 152 -4.25 -48.32 29.43
N SER A 153 -5.00 -47.44 30.11
CA SER A 153 -6.48 -47.41 30.01
C SER A 153 -6.96 -46.62 28.78
N PRO A 154 -7.54 -47.27 27.75
CA PRO A 154 -8.01 -46.56 26.55
C PRO A 154 -9.17 -45.61 26.85
N GLU A 155 -9.99 -45.96 27.86
CA GLU A 155 -11.08 -45.12 28.34
C GLU A 155 -10.60 -43.80 28.95
N MET A 156 -9.46 -43.81 29.67
CA MET A 156 -8.85 -42.60 30.25
C MET A 156 -8.34 -41.64 29.17
N VAL A 157 -7.70 -42.18 28.13
CA VAL A 157 -7.24 -41.39 26.98
C VAL A 157 -8.42 -40.78 26.24
N ALA A 158 -9.47 -41.57 25.96
CA ALA A 158 -10.67 -41.08 25.32
C ALA A 158 -11.37 -39.98 26.15
N ALA A 159 -11.50 -40.15 27.48
CA ALA A 159 -12.03 -39.14 28.38
C ALA A 159 -11.25 -37.82 28.30
N THR A 160 -9.93 -37.92 28.28
CA THR A 160 -9.01 -36.79 28.26
C THR A 160 -9.09 -36.04 26.93
N VAL A 161 -9.10 -36.75 25.80
CA VAL A 161 -9.28 -36.16 24.47
C VAL A 161 -10.60 -35.40 24.39
N MET A 162 -11.68 -36.02 24.86
CA MET A 162 -13.03 -35.43 24.79
C MET A 162 -13.17 -34.15 25.62
N LEU A 163 -12.45 -34.03 26.75
CA LEU A 163 -12.37 -32.78 27.52
C LEU A 163 -11.39 -31.77 26.91
N ALA A 164 -10.30 -32.25 26.28
CA ALA A 164 -9.30 -31.40 25.66
C ALA A 164 -9.87 -30.60 24.49
N LEU A 165 -10.81 -31.15 23.71
CA LEU A 165 -11.45 -30.43 22.61
C LEU A 165 -12.09 -29.10 23.06
N PRO A 166 -13.08 -29.08 23.99
CA PRO A 166 -13.67 -27.82 24.46
C PRO A 166 -12.70 -26.95 25.27
N PHE A 167 -11.75 -27.55 26.00
CA PHE A 167 -10.70 -26.77 26.69
C PHE A 167 -9.87 -25.96 25.69
N ASN A 168 -9.43 -26.59 24.60
CA ASN A 168 -8.69 -25.92 23.53
C ASN A 168 -9.56 -24.95 22.74
N THR A 169 -10.87 -25.22 22.59
CA THR A 169 -11.84 -24.25 22.05
C THR A 169 -11.83 -22.97 22.86
N LEU A 170 -11.94 -23.05 24.19
CA LEU A 170 -11.95 -21.88 25.07
C LEU A 170 -10.65 -21.07 24.93
N LEU A 171 -9.50 -21.75 24.94
CA LEU A 171 -8.20 -21.10 24.84
C LEU A 171 -8.01 -20.41 23.47
N MET A 172 -8.32 -21.09 22.37
CA MET A 172 -8.24 -20.49 21.02
C MET A 172 -9.26 -19.37 20.81
N SER A 173 -10.46 -19.50 21.39
CA SER A 173 -11.50 -18.47 21.31
C SER A 173 -11.09 -17.20 22.05
N LEU A 174 -10.38 -17.34 23.18
CA LEU A 174 -9.75 -16.21 23.86
C LEU A 174 -8.68 -15.55 22.99
N VAL A 175 -7.85 -16.33 22.30
CA VAL A 175 -6.86 -15.81 21.35
C VAL A 175 -7.54 -15.01 20.23
N PHE A 176 -8.59 -15.55 19.59
CA PHE A 176 -9.36 -14.81 18.59
C PHE A 176 -9.93 -13.51 19.13
N TYR A 177 -10.54 -13.55 20.31
CA TYR A 177 -11.07 -12.35 20.95
C TYR A 177 -9.99 -11.29 21.19
N LEU A 178 -8.82 -11.69 21.70
CA LEU A 178 -7.70 -10.77 21.96
C LEU A 178 -7.11 -10.19 20.68
N VAL A 179 -6.87 -11.03 19.66
CA VAL A 179 -6.34 -10.61 18.34
C VAL A 179 -7.27 -9.58 17.69
N GLY A 180 -8.58 -9.85 17.67
CA GLY A 180 -9.56 -8.91 17.12
C GLY A 180 -9.71 -7.64 17.97
N LYS A 181 -9.66 -7.74 19.30
CA LYS A 181 -9.72 -6.57 20.20
C LYS A 181 -8.51 -5.65 20.05
N GLN A 182 -7.32 -6.22 19.82
CA GLN A 182 -6.06 -5.48 19.68
C GLN A 182 -5.77 -5.03 18.25
N GLN A 183 -6.69 -5.28 17.31
CA GLN A 183 -6.55 -4.90 15.89
C GLN A 183 -5.31 -5.51 15.20
N MET A 184 -4.97 -6.75 15.57
CA MET A 184 -3.77 -7.43 15.08
C MET A 184 -3.99 -8.16 13.76
N THR A 185 -5.21 -8.17 13.19
CA THR A 185 -5.48 -8.91 11.94
C THR A 185 -4.83 -8.26 10.71
N VAL A 186 -4.43 -6.98 10.81
CA VAL A 186 -3.72 -6.24 9.76
C VAL A 186 -2.46 -6.95 9.27
N VAL A 187 -1.81 -7.76 10.13
CA VAL A 187 -0.61 -8.54 9.77
C VAL A 187 -0.85 -9.44 8.56
N VAL A 188 -2.06 -10.01 8.44
CA VAL A 188 -2.42 -10.89 7.31
C VAL A 188 -2.49 -10.13 5.99
N SER A 189 -2.86 -8.85 6.02
CA SER A 189 -2.90 -8.00 4.82
C SER A 189 -1.51 -7.72 4.22
N TYR A 190 -0.44 -7.92 4.99
CA TYR A 190 0.94 -7.79 4.50
C TYR A 190 1.48 -9.07 3.85
N LEU A 191 0.75 -10.20 3.90
CA LEU A 191 1.21 -11.44 3.29
C LEU A 191 1.19 -11.34 1.76
N PRO A 192 2.30 -11.66 1.08
CA PRO A 192 2.33 -11.68 -0.38
C PRO A 192 1.32 -12.68 -0.95
N TYR A 193 0.72 -12.34 -2.09
CA TYR A 193 -0.25 -13.20 -2.78
C TYR A 193 0.23 -14.66 -2.96
N PRO A 194 1.49 -14.96 -3.36
CA PRO A 194 1.96 -16.35 -3.46
C PRO A 194 1.84 -17.13 -2.15
N VAL A 195 2.03 -16.48 -1.00
CA VAL A 195 1.97 -17.13 0.31
C VAL A 195 0.54 -17.51 0.68
N VAL A 196 -0.40 -16.60 0.40
CA VAL A 196 -1.84 -16.84 0.58
C VAL A 196 -2.33 -17.94 -0.36
N ALA A 197 -1.93 -17.89 -1.64
CA ALA A 197 -2.28 -18.91 -2.62
C ALA A 197 -1.70 -20.29 -2.27
N GLY A 198 -0.44 -20.35 -1.82
CA GLY A 198 0.19 -21.58 -1.33
C GLY A 198 -0.56 -22.17 -0.15
N PHE A 199 -0.94 -21.36 0.83
CA PHE A 199 -1.70 -21.80 2.00
C PHE A 199 -3.11 -22.32 1.64
N LEU A 200 -3.86 -21.60 0.80
CA LEU A 200 -5.18 -22.05 0.34
C LEU A 200 -5.07 -23.30 -0.55
N GLY A 201 -4.01 -23.42 -1.34
CA GLY A 201 -3.68 -24.64 -2.09
C GLY A 201 -3.40 -25.82 -1.18
N SER A 202 -2.66 -25.62 -0.08
CA SER A 202 -2.38 -26.65 0.94
C SER A 202 -3.66 -27.13 1.62
N ILE A 203 -4.59 -26.20 1.94
CA ILE A 203 -5.92 -26.54 2.45
C ILE A 203 -6.70 -27.35 1.41
N GLY A 204 -6.71 -26.91 0.15
CA GLY A 204 -7.38 -27.62 -0.94
C GLY A 204 -6.86 -29.05 -1.11
N LEU A 205 -5.54 -29.25 -1.02
CA LEU A 205 -4.92 -30.58 -1.05
C LEU A 205 -5.33 -31.43 0.16
N ALA A 206 -5.33 -30.85 1.36
CA ALA A 206 -5.73 -31.55 2.58
C ALA A 206 -7.20 -32.00 2.53
N ILE A 207 -8.11 -31.16 2.02
CA ILE A 207 -9.51 -31.52 1.81
C ILE A 207 -9.63 -32.64 0.77
N PHE A 208 -8.89 -32.54 -0.34
CA PHE A 208 -8.90 -33.55 -1.39
C PHE A 208 -8.36 -34.90 -0.90
N LEU A 209 -7.29 -34.93 -0.10
CA LEU A 209 -6.79 -36.16 0.50
C LEU A 209 -7.75 -36.69 1.58
N GLY A 210 -8.37 -35.81 2.35
CA GLY A 210 -9.36 -36.14 3.36
C GLY A 210 -10.63 -36.78 2.80
N SER A 211 -11.00 -36.52 1.54
CA SER A 211 -12.17 -37.15 0.92
C SER A 211 -12.02 -38.66 0.78
N PHE A 212 -10.79 -39.16 0.60
CA PHE A 212 -10.52 -40.61 0.51
C PHE A 212 -10.62 -41.28 1.88
N ALA A 213 -10.22 -40.59 2.95
CA ALA A 213 -10.33 -41.10 4.32
C ALA A 213 -11.78 -41.29 4.79
N VAL A 214 -12.76 -40.69 4.11
CA VAL A 214 -14.19 -40.92 4.35
C VAL A 214 -14.66 -42.27 3.80
N LEU A 215 -14.05 -42.73 2.69
CA LEU A 215 -14.38 -44.02 2.07
C LEU A 215 -13.71 -45.17 2.83
N GLU A 216 -12.44 -44.98 3.21
CA GLU A 216 -11.62 -45.99 3.87
C GLU A 216 -11.10 -45.43 5.20
N GLU A 217 -11.65 -45.95 6.30
CA GLU A 217 -11.27 -45.50 7.65
C GLU A 217 -9.82 -45.90 7.97
N GLY A 218 -9.01 -44.92 8.41
CA GLY A 218 -7.69 -45.18 9.02
C GLY A 218 -6.45 -44.98 8.14
N LEU A 219 -6.56 -44.57 6.87
CA LEU A 219 -5.39 -44.30 6.01
C LEU A 219 -5.43 -42.89 5.39
N GLN A 220 -4.43 -42.08 5.73
CA GLN A 220 -4.23 -40.73 5.15
C GLN A 220 -3.19 -40.74 4.03
N GLY A 221 -3.30 -39.79 3.09
CA GLY A 221 -2.34 -39.60 2.01
C GLY A 221 -2.53 -40.54 0.81
N PHE A 222 -1.49 -40.68 -0.02
CA PHE A 222 -1.55 -41.47 -1.27
C PHE A 222 -1.86 -42.96 -1.05
N GLY A 223 -1.53 -43.52 0.12
CA GLY A 223 -1.88 -44.89 0.48
C GLY A 223 -3.39 -45.11 0.58
N GLY A 224 -4.13 -44.10 1.07
CA GLY A 224 -5.60 -44.14 1.13
C GLY A 224 -6.25 -44.12 -0.26
N ILE A 225 -5.63 -43.44 -1.23
CA ILE A 225 -6.10 -43.42 -2.63
C ILE A 225 -5.98 -44.82 -3.24
N LEU A 226 -4.81 -45.45 -3.12
CA LEU A 226 -4.56 -46.75 -3.73
C LEU A 226 -5.46 -47.84 -3.14
N LYS A 227 -5.64 -47.80 -1.81
CA LYS A 227 -6.49 -48.76 -1.10
C LYS A 227 -7.97 -48.55 -1.40
N ALA A 228 -8.47 -47.31 -1.38
CA ALA A 228 -9.85 -47.02 -1.77
C ALA A 228 -10.13 -47.43 -3.23
N ALA A 229 -9.16 -47.26 -4.13
CA ALA A 229 -9.29 -47.69 -5.52
C ALA A 229 -9.36 -49.22 -5.67
N ASN A 230 -8.72 -49.98 -4.77
CA ASN A 230 -8.71 -51.44 -4.83
C ASN A 230 -9.88 -52.07 -4.07
N ASP A 231 -10.16 -51.58 -2.86
CA ASP A 231 -11.10 -52.21 -1.93
C ASP A 231 -12.52 -51.64 -2.10
N ARG A 232 -12.65 -50.42 -2.63
CA ARG A 232 -13.91 -49.64 -2.74
C ARG A 232 -14.07 -48.93 -4.10
N PRO A 233 -13.86 -49.63 -5.24
CA PRO A 233 -13.77 -48.99 -6.56
C PRO A 233 -15.09 -48.31 -6.97
N TYR A 234 -16.24 -48.90 -6.66
CA TYR A 234 -17.54 -48.39 -7.09
C TYR A 234 -17.96 -47.13 -6.30
N GLU A 235 -17.69 -47.11 -5.00
CA GLU A 235 -17.92 -45.95 -4.13
C GLU A 235 -17.01 -44.80 -4.55
N LEU A 236 -15.73 -45.08 -4.81
CA LEU A 236 -14.78 -44.09 -5.30
C LEU A 236 -15.18 -43.54 -6.67
N MET A 237 -15.58 -44.39 -7.62
CA MET A 237 -16.07 -43.96 -8.93
C MET A 237 -17.33 -43.11 -8.81
N SER A 238 -18.22 -43.41 -7.88
CA SER A 238 -19.44 -42.63 -7.63
C SER A 238 -19.11 -41.25 -7.04
N ALA A 239 -18.19 -41.19 -6.06
CA ALA A 239 -17.68 -39.94 -5.49
C ALA A 239 -16.97 -39.07 -6.55
N ALA A 240 -16.08 -39.68 -7.34
CA ALA A 240 -15.36 -39.02 -8.42
C ALA A 240 -16.31 -38.56 -9.53
N GLY A 241 -17.28 -39.38 -9.91
CA GLY A 241 -18.31 -39.06 -10.88
C GLY A 241 -19.13 -37.84 -10.46
N MET A 242 -19.51 -37.75 -9.18
CA MET A 242 -20.20 -36.56 -8.66
C MET A 242 -19.29 -35.32 -8.67
N ALA A 243 -18.03 -35.44 -8.28
CA ALA A 243 -17.09 -34.32 -8.27
C ALA A 243 -16.80 -33.80 -9.69
N ILE A 244 -16.47 -34.69 -10.62
CA ILE A 244 -16.24 -34.35 -12.03
C ILE A 244 -17.52 -33.81 -12.66
N GLY A 245 -18.67 -34.44 -12.40
CA GLY A 245 -19.97 -33.97 -12.87
C GLY A 245 -20.27 -32.55 -12.41
N SER A 246 -19.97 -32.22 -11.15
CA SER A 246 -20.10 -30.86 -10.61
C SER A 246 -19.19 -29.88 -11.34
N ILE A 247 -17.93 -30.25 -11.60
CA ILE A 247 -17.00 -29.42 -12.37
C ILE A 247 -17.47 -29.22 -13.83
N MET A 248 -17.99 -30.27 -14.48
CA MET A 248 -18.51 -30.19 -15.85
C MET A 248 -19.73 -29.27 -15.94
N LEU A 249 -20.66 -29.36 -14.99
CA LEU A 249 -21.80 -28.45 -14.88
C LEU A 249 -21.34 -26.98 -14.74
N LYS A 250 -20.14 -26.75 -14.17
CA LYS A 250 -19.56 -25.41 -14.00
C LYS A 250 -19.12 -24.87 -15.35
N TYR A 251 -18.46 -25.70 -16.14
CA TYR A 251 -18.03 -25.35 -17.50
C TYR A 251 -19.19 -25.15 -18.47
N VAL A 252 -20.34 -25.80 -18.24
CA VAL A 252 -21.59 -25.56 -19.00
C VAL A 252 -22.21 -24.19 -18.69
N GLY A 253 -21.70 -23.46 -17.69
CA GLY A 253 -22.17 -22.10 -17.37
C GLY A 253 -23.49 -22.09 -16.59
N LEU A 254 -23.82 -23.20 -15.91
CA LEU A 254 -24.97 -23.21 -15.01
C LEU A 254 -24.74 -22.23 -13.84
N PRO A 255 -25.81 -21.63 -13.31
CA PRO A 255 -25.67 -20.77 -12.14
C PRO A 255 -25.20 -21.59 -10.94
N ALA A 256 -24.30 -21.02 -10.15
CA ALA A 256 -23.64 -21.72 -9.05
C ALA A 256 -24.61 -22.33 -8.00
N ARG A 257 -25.80 -21.74 -7.85
CA ARG A 257 -26.90 -22.32 -7.04
C ARG A 257 -27.34 -23.72 -7.51
N VAL A 258 -27.35 -23.96 -8.82
CA VAL A 258 -27.70 -25.26 -9.42
C VAL A 258 -26.53 -26.22 -9.26
N LEU A 259 -25.31 -25.71 -9.35
CA LEU A 259 -24.08 -26.47 -9.23
C LEU A 259 -23.82 -27.07 -7.85
N ALA A 260 -24.19 -26.40 -6.76
CA ALA A 260 -23.92 -26.94 -5.43
C ALA A 260 -25.03 -27.88 -4.94
N VAL A 261 -26.28 -27.66 -5.36
CA VAL A 261 -27.45 -28.40 -4.83
C VAL A 261 -27.85 -29.55 -5.72
N THR A 262 -27.89 -29.33 -7.03
CA THR A 262 -28.43 -30.32 -7.96
C THR A 262 -27.60 -31.59 -7.98
N PRO A 263 -26.25 -31.57 -8.04
CA PRO A 263 -25.47 -32.81 -7.99
C PRO A 263 -25.69 -33.60 -6.71
N THR A 264 -25.73 -32.93 -5.55
CA THR A 264 -25.91 -33.59 -4.26
C THR A 264 -27.31 -34.18 -4.12
N LEU A 265 -28.37 -33.42 -4.43
CA LEU A 265 -29.75 -33.91 -4.35
C LEU A 265 -30.03 -35.00 -5.39
N VAL A 266 -29.59 -34.82 -6.63
CA VAL A 266 -29.76 -35.82 -7.70
C VAL A 266 -29.04 -37.11 -7.31
N THR A 267 -27.80 -37.02 -6.81
CA THR A 267 -27.05 -38.20 -6.37
C THR A 267 -27.74 -38.90 -5.19
N LEU A 268 -28.25 -38.15 -4.21
CA LEU A 268 -28.98 -38.70 -3.06
C LEU A 268 -30.28 -39.38 -3.48
N VAL A 269 -31.07 -38.74 -4.34
CA VAL A 269 -32.32 -39.30 -4.88
C VAL A 269 -32.01 -40.55 -5.68
N LEU A 270 -31.06 -40.49 -6.62
CA LEU A 270 -30.65 -41.65 -7.42
C LEU A 270 -30.21 -42.82 -6.54
N PHE A 271 -29.39 -42.57 -5.52
CA PHE A 271 -28.96 -43.60 -4.57
C PHE A 271 -30.15 -44.29 -3.89
N TRP A 272 -31.06 -43.51 -3.29
CA TRP A 272 -32.24 -44.08 -2.63
C TRP A 272 -33.19 -44.77 -3.62
N THR A 273 -33.28 -44.29 -4.85
CA THR A 273 -34.05 -44.95 -5.91
C THR A 273 -33.45 -46.33 -6.23
N VAL A 274 -32.12 -46.43 -6.33
CA VAL A 274 -31.40 -47.69 -6.54
C VAL A 274 -31.58 -48.64 -5.36
N VAL A 275 -31.47 -48.15 -4.12
CA VAL A 275 -31.72 -48.94 -2.90
C VAL A 275 -33.13 -49.52 -2.91
N MET A 276 -34.14 -48.70 -3.25
CA MET A 276 -35.54 -49.15 -3.35
C MET A 276 -35.77 -50.16 -4.48
N MET A 277 -35.12 -49.99 -5.64
CA MET A 277 -35.25 -50.92 -6.77
C MET A 277 -34.56 -52.27 -6.53
N TYR A 278 -33.43 -52.27 -5.83
CA TYR A 278 -32.64 -53.48 -5.56
C TYR A 278 -33.26 -54.34 -4.45
N GLY A 279 -34.07 -53.76 -3.57
CA GLY A 279 -34.84 -54.47 -2.54
C GLY A 279 -34.01 -55.10 -1.41
N ALA A 280 -32.70 -54.86 -1.37
CA ALA A 280 -31.81 -55.30 -0.28
C ALA A 280 -32.08 -54.57 1.03
N SER A 281 -31.80 -55.23 2.15
CA SER A 281 -31.91 -54.61 3.47
C SER A 281 -30.88 -53.49 3.67
N LEU A 282 -31.18 -52.50 4.52
CA LEU A 282 -30.23 -51.41 4.81
C LEU A 282 -28.93 -51.92 5.46
N GLU A 283 -28.97 -53.07 6.13
CA GLU A 283 -27.80 -53.68 6.76
C GLU A 283 -26.84 -54.26 5.71
N GLU A 284 -27.36 -54.88 4.64
CA GLU A 284 -26.54 -55.34 3.51
C GLU A 284 -25.80 -54.18 2.84
N TRP A 285 -26.44 -53.01 2.70
CA TRP A 285 -25.78 -51.81 2.18
C TRP A 285 -24.70 -51.24 3.12
N ARG A 286 -24.82 -51.46 4.44
CA ARG A 286 -23.81 -51.08 5.44
C ARG A 286 -22.64 -52.06 5.45
N GLU A 287 -22.90 -53.36 5.38
CA GLU A 287 -21.86 -54.39 5.25
C GLU A 287 -21.08 -54.22 3.95
N ALA A 288 -21.78 -53.93 2.86
CA ALA A 288 -21.18 -53.53 1.59
C ALA A 288 -20.53 -52.13 1.63
N GLY A 289 -20.61 -51.39 2.76
CA GLY A 289 -19.97 -50.11 3.05
C GLY A 289 -20.39 -48.91 2.22
N TRP A 290 -21.55 -48.97 1.57
CA TRP A 290 -22.20 -47.81 0.93
C TRP A 290 -22.75 -46.82 1.95
N LEU A 291 -23.20 -47.32 3.10
CA LEU A 291 -23.71 -46.54 4.23
C LEU A 291 -22.71 -46.57 5.39
N PHE A 292 -22.78 -45.54 6.25
CA PHE A 292 -22.01 -45.54 7.50
C PHE A 292 -22.50 -46.65 8.44
N PRO A 293 -21.62 -47.19 9.31
CA PRO A 293 -22.02 -48.09 10.38
C PRO A 293 -23.15 -47.47 11.20
N MET A 294 -24.12 -48.29 11.62
CA MET A 294 -25.23 -47.79 12.41
C MET A 294 -24.71 -47.22 13.72
N ALA A 295 -24.95 -45.92 13.92
CA ALA A 295 -24.59 -45.25 15.16
C ALA A 295 -25.80 -44.51 15.73
N ASP A 296 -26.04 -44.68 17.03
CA ASP A 296 -27.05 -43.92 17.73
C ASP A 296 -26.59 -42.47 17.90
N PHE A 297 -27.54 -41.53 17.88
CA PHE A 297 -27.21 -40.16 18.21
C PHE A 297 -26.77 -40.07 19.67
N GLU A 298 -25.58 -39.52 19.87
CA GLU A 298 -25.10 -39.20 21.20
C GLU A 298 -24.97 -37.68 21.37
N PRO A 299 -25.69 -37.07 22.32
CA PRO A 299 -25.48 -35.67 22.60
C PRO A 299 -24.08 -35.47 23.16
N PHE A 300 -23.43 -34.34 22.88
CA PHE A 300 -22.06 -34.11 23.34
C PHE A 300 -21.93 -34.16 24.87
N TRP A 301 -23.03 -33.94 25.62
CA TRP A 301 -23.02 -34.05 27.07
C TRP A 301 -23.11 -35.48 27.60
N SER A 302 -23.31 -36.49 26.73
CA SER A 302 -23.19 -37.91 27.11
C SER A 302 -21.83 -38.18 27.76
N LEU A 303 -20.81 -37.42 27.34
CA LEU A 303 -19.50 -37.37 27.96
C LEU A 303 -19.57 -37.05 29.45
N TRP A 304 -20.32 -36.02 29.85
CA TRP A 304 -20.40 -35.62 31.26
C TRP A 304 -21.26 -36.57 32.10
N SER A 305 -22.22 -37.27 31.49
CA SER A 305 -23.07 -38.23 32.18
C SER A 305 -22.47 -39.64 32.28
N GLU A 306 -21.70 -40.07 31.27
CA GLU A 306 -21.12 -41.42 31.19
C GLU A 306 -19.65 -41.47 31.65
N GLN A 307 -18.86 -40.42 31.42
CA GLN A 307 -17.47 -40.35 31.85
C GLN A 307 -17.40 -39.86 33.30
N ARG A 308 -16.86 -40.69 34.19
CA ARG A 308 -16.48 -40.21 35.52
C ARG A 308 -15.34 -39.21 35.34
N ILE A 309 -15.52 -37.95 35.75
CA ILE A 309 -14.47 -36.90 35.75
C ILE A 309 -13.17 -37.39 36.41
N SER A 310 -13.27 -38.35 37.34
CA SER A 310 -12.13 -39.04 37.97
C SER A 310 -11.22 -39.81 36.99
N ARG A 311 -11.67 -40.10 35.77
CA ARG A 311 -10.90 -40.81 34.73
C ARG A 311 -10.13 -39.87 33.80
N VAL A 312 -10.22 -38.55 33.98
CA VAL A 312 -9.50 -37.58 33.15
C VAL A 312 -8.05 -37.49 33.61
N ALA A 313 -7.10 -37.66 32.69
CA ALA A 313 -5.69 -37.41 32.93
C ALA A 313 -5.41 -35.89 32.85
N TRP A 314 -5.63 -35.17 33.95
CA TRP A 314 -5.48 -33.71 34.02
C TRP A 314 -4.12 -33.19 33.57
N ARG A 315 -3.05 -34.00 33.73
CA ARG A 315 -1.70 -33.67 33.30
C ARG A 315 -1.56 -33.57 31.78
N LEU A 316 -2.35 -34.34 31.03
CA LEU A 316 -2.35 -34.39 29.57
C LEU A 316 -3.34 -33.38 28.94
N LEU A 317 -4.15 -32.69 29.77
CA LEU A 317 -5.16 -31.75 29.29
C LEU A 317 -4.58 -30.46 28.68
N PRO A 318 -3.53 -29.83 29.26
CA PRO A 318 -2.91 -28.66 28.64
C PRO A 318 -2.28 -29.01 27.29
N PRO A 319 -2.51 -28.21 26.23
CA PRO A 319 -1.92 -28.50 24.93
C PRO A 319 -0.40 -28.30 24.95
N ARG A 320 0.31 -29.07 24.12
CA ARG A 320 1.73 -28.83 23.85
C ARG A 320 1.90 -27.41 23.30
N LEU A 321 2.75 -26.61 23.95
CA LEU A 321 2.89 -25.18 23.66
C LEU A 321 3.22 -24.91 22.18
N ALA A 322 4.13 -25.71 21.59
CA ALA A 322 4.52 -25.57 20.19
C ALA A 322 3.35 -25.85 19.23
N THR A 323 2.57 -26.90 19.49
CA THR A 323 1.37 -27.23 18.71
C THR A 323 0.33 -26.12 18.82
N PHE A 324 0.04 -25.66 20.04
CA PHE A 324 -0.96 -24.64 20.29
C PHE A 324 -0.61 -23.30 19.64
N LEU A 325 0.62 -22.82 19.83
CA LEU A 325 1.07 -21.56 19.22
C LEU A 325 1.16 -21.66 17.70
N GLY A 326 1.75 -22.75 17.19
CA GLY A 326 1.93 -22.96 15.76
C GLY A 326 0.61 -23.07 15.02
N LEU A 327 -0.22 -24.06 15.36
CA LEU A 327 -1.50 -24.25 14.70
C LEU A 327 -2.54 -23.21 15.12
N GLY A 328 -2.43 -22.62 16.30
CA GLY A 328 -3.25 -21.47 16.69
C GLY A 328 -3.00 -20.25 15.80
N PHE A 329 -1.75 -19.96 15.45
CA PHE A 329 -1.41 -18.96 14.43
C PHE A 329 -2.03 -19.32 13.07
N VAL A 330 -1.96 -20.59 12.66
CA VAL A 330 -2.62 -21.06 11.42
C VAL A 330 -4.13 -20.82 11.46
N LEU A 331 -4.79 -21.04 12.60
CA LEU A 331 -6.22 -20.79 12.75
C LEU A 331 -6.57 -19.31 12.63
N VAL A 332 -5.79 -18.42 13.26
CA VAL A 332 -5.96 -16.96 13.13
C VAL A 332 -5.79 -16.54 11.68
N LEU A 333 -4.73 -17.00 11.03
CA LEU A 333 -4.45 -16.72 9.63
C LEU A 333 -5.58 -17.22 8.72
N SER A 334 -6.01 -18.47 8.91
CA SER A 334 -7.08 -19.09 8.13
C SER A 334 -8.40 -18.35 8.27
N LEU A 335 -8.80 -18.01 9.51
CA LEU A 335 -9.99 -17.22 9.77
C LEU A 335 -9.95 -15.86 9.06
N THR A 336 -8.83 -15.15 9.17
CA THR A 336 -8.64 -13.82 8.57
C THR A 336 -8.71 -13.88 7.05
N LEU A 337 -8.04 -14.87 6.43
CA LEU A 337 -8.10 -15.10 4.98
C LEU A 337 -9.49 -15.50 4.50
N ARG A 338 -10.23 -16.27 5.29
CA ARG A 338 -11.63 -16.61 4.98
C ARG A 338 -12.53 -15.39 5.00
N ILE A 339 -12.38 -14.50 5.98
CA ILE A 339 -13.13 -13.24 6.04
C ILE A 339 -12.81 -12.38 4.82
N ALA A 340 -11.53 -12.25 4.46
CA ALA A 340 -11.12 -11.54 3.24
C ALA A 340 -11.69 -12.19 1.96
N GLY A 341 -11.76 -13.52 1.92
CA GLY A 341 -12.39 -14.26 0.82
C GLY A 341 -13.89 -14.01 0.72
N ILE A 342 -14.59 -13.91 1.85
CA ILE A 342 -16.01 -13.53 1.91
C ILE A 342 -16.22 -12.09 1.47
N GLU A 343 -15.38 -11.15 1.92
CA GLU A 343 -15.41 -9.76 1.45
C GLU A 343 -15.24 -9.70 -0.08
N GLY A 344 -14.29 -10.44 -0.63
CA GLY A 344 -14.06 -10.52 -2.07
C GLY A 344 -15.22 -11.13 -2.86
N SER A 345 -15.88 -12.17 -2.35
CA SER A 345 -16.99 -12.83 -3.06
C SER A 345 -18.34 -12.11 -2.89
N THR A 346 -18.56 -11.47 -1.75
CA THR A 346 -19.81 -10.75 -1.45
C THR A 346 -19.78 -9.28 -1.85
N GLY A 347 -18.60 -8.70 -2.03
CA GLY A 347 -18.41 -7.27 -2.28
C GLY A 347 -18.78 -6.36 -1.09
N SER A 348 -18.99 -6.95 0.10
CA SER A 348 -19.30 -6.23 1.34
C SER A 348 -18.02 -5.76 2.01
N ALA A 349 -17.95 -4.51 2.48
CA ALA A 349 -16.83 -4.04 3.28
C ALA A 349 -16.89 -4.66 4.68
N ILE A 350 -15.95 -5.55 5.01
CA ILE A 350 -15.94 -6.30 6.27
C ILE A 350 -14.80 -5.81 7.16
N ASN A 351 -15.11 -5.41 8.39
CA ASN A 351 -14.08 -5.16 9.39
C ASN A 351 -13.58 -6.50 9.95
N VAL A 352 -12.40 -6.92 9.50
CA VAL A 352 -11.82 -8.21 9.83
C VAL A 352 -11.55 -8.37 11.32
N ASP A 353 -11.08 -7.30 12.00
CA ASP A 353 -10.84 -7.33 13.45
C ASP A 353 -12.13 -7.55 14.25
N ASP A 354 -13.21 -6.90 13.85
CA ASP A 354 -14.53 -7.07 14.48
C ASP A 354 -15.08 -8.47 14.25
N GLU A 355 -14.92 -9.04 13.05
CA GLU A 355 -15.32 -10.41 12.75
C GLU A 355 -14.54 -11.44 13.56
N VAL A 356 -13.21 -11.31 13.64
CA VAL A 356 -12.37 -12.20 14.44
C VAL A 356 -12.75 -12.13 15.92
N LYS A 357 -13.02 -10.92 16.43
CA LYS A 357 -13.50 -10.69 17.80
C LYS A 357 -14.84 -11.40 18.08
N TRP A 358 -15.84 -11.24 17.20
CA TRP A 358 -17.14 -11.88 17.37
C TRP A 358 -17.09 -13.40 17.17
N THR A 359 -16.22 -13.88 16.28
CA THR A 359 -15.94 -15.31 16.11
C THR A 359 -15.35 -15.91 17.37
N GLY A 360 -14.41 -15.19 18.00
CA GLY A 360 -13.87 -15.55 19.31
C GLY A 360 -14.94 -15.61 20.39
N LEU A 361 -15.79 -14.59 20.51
CA LEU A 361 -16.83 -14.57 21.54
C LEU A 361 -17.90 -15.66 21.33
N ALA A 362 -18.37 -15.86 20.10
CA ALA A 362 -19.36 -16.88 19.78
C ALA A 362 -18.80 -18.30 20.00
N SER A 363 -17.55 -18.53 19.59
CA SER A 363 -16.86 -19.81 19.82
C SER A 363 -16.50 -20.03 21.28
N PHE A 364 -16.25 -18.97 22.05
CA PHE A 364 -16.05 -19.07 23.50
C PHE A 364 -17.33 -19.52 24.19
N ALA A 365 -18.49 -18.96 23.80
CA ALA A 365 -19.79 -19.41 24.30
C ALA A 365 -20.07 -20.87 23.92
N ALA A 366 -19.75 -21.27 22.70
CA ALA A 366 -19.84 -22.67 22.26
C ALA A 366 -18.91 -23.59 23.08
N GLY A 367 -17.65 -23.20 23.28
CA GLY A 367 -16.67 -23.92 24.08
C GLY A 367 -17.06 -24.07 25.54
N ALA A 368 -17.71 -23.05 26.12
CA ALA A 368 -18.24 -23.10 27.49
C ALA A 368 -19.39 -24.12 27.62
N CYS A 369 -20.15 -24.34 26.55
CA CYS A 369 -21.13 -25.43 26.47
C CYS A 369 -20.46 -26.81 26.26
N GLY A 370 -19.14 -26.90 26.10
CA GLY A 370 -18.44 -28.17 25.90
C GLY A 370 -18.29 -28.57 24.43
N THR A 371 -18.27 -27.63 23.50
CA THR A 371 -18.15 -27.92 22.05
C THR A 371 -16.87 -27.38 21.41
N VAL A 372 -16.75 -27.62 20.09
CA VAL A 372 -15.62 -27.21 19.24
C VAL A 372 -15.83 -25.82 18.63
N ILE A 373 -14.79 -25.25 18.02
CA ILE A 373 -14.86 -23.95 17.32
C ILE A 373 -15.77 -24.04 16.08
N GLY A 374 -16.70 -23.09 15.96
CA GLY A 374 -17.45 -22.83 14.74
C GLY A 374 -16.80 -21.67 13.98
N SER A 375 -16.61 -21.81 12.67
CA SER A 375 -15.90 -20.80 11.88
C SER A 375 -16.63 -20.41 10.62
N HIS A 376 -16.24 -19.27 10.04
CA HIS A 376 -16.78 -18.77 8.78
C HIS A 376 -16.54 -19.78 7.66
N SER A 377 -17.54 -20.02 6.81
CA SER A 377 -17.39 -20.82 5.60
C SER A 377 -17.59 -19.95 4.35
N PRO A 378 -16.49 -19.56 3.66
CA PRO A 378 -16.58 -18.78 2.43
C PRO A 378 -17.37 -19.48 1.33
N GLY A 379 -17.25 -20.81 1.22
CA GLY A 379 -17.98 -21.60 0.24
C GLY A 379 -19.49 -21.55 0.47
N LEU A 380 -19.94 -21.79 1.71
CA LEU A 380 -21.35 -21.70 2.06
C LEU A 380 -21.87 -20.27 1.99
N THR A 381 -21.07 -19.28 2.39
CA THR A 381 -21.45 -17.86 2.31
C THR A 381 -21.60 -17.40 0.85
N THR A 382 -20.67 -17.77 -0.03
CA THR A 382 -20.75 -17.47 -1.46
C THR A 382 -21.97 -18.12 -2.08
N PHE A 383 -22.23 -19.39 -1.74
CA PHE A 383 -23.45 -20.08 -2.15
C PHE A 383 -24.71 -19.35 -1.67
N ASN A 384 -24.73 -18.86 -0.43
CA ASN A 384 -25.86 -18.11 0.12
C ASN A 384 -26.16 -16.84 -0.68
N VAL A 385 -25.11 -16.12 -1.10
CA VAL A 385 -25.21 -14.94 -1.95
C VAL A 385 -25.69 -15.31 -3.36
N GLU A 386 -25.15 -16.38 -3.94
CA GLU A 386 -25.53 -16.89 -5.26
C GLU A 386 -26.96 -17.46 -5.29
N ALA A 387 -27.47 -17.93 -4.15
CA ALA A 387 -28.87 -18.30 -3.96
C ALA A 387 -29.80 -17.07 -3.99
N GLY A 388 -29.25 -15.85 -4.04
CA GLY A 388 -29.99 -14.59 -4.11
C GLY A 388 -30.40 -14.04 -2.75
N THR A 389 -29.85 -14.59 -1.66
CA THR A 389 -30.12 -14.05 -0.32
C THR A 389 -29.23 -12.84 -0.05
N THR A 390 -29.79 -11.86 0.66
CA THR A 390 -29.10 -10.59 0.97
C THR A 390 -29.23 -10.22 2.44
N THR A 391 -29.92 -11.04 3.24
CA THR A 391 -30.26 -10.81 4.64
C THR A 391 -29.78 -11.96 5.51
N ALA A 392 -29.80 -11.77 6.84
CA ALA A 392 -29.34 -12.76 7.81
C ALA A 392 -30.27 -13.97 7.94
N GLN A 393 -31.47 -13.93 7.38
CA GLN A 393 -32.50 -14.94 7.62
C GLN A 393 -32.09 -16.33 7.14
N ALA A 394 -31.43 -16.45 5.98
CA ALA A 394 -31.00 -17.75 5.48
C ALA A 394 -29.90 -18.37 6.35
N ALA A 395 -28.97 -17.54 6.83
CA ALA A 395 -27.91 -17.98 7.75
C ALA A 395 -28.48 -18.36 9.12
N VAL A 396 -29.37 -17.53 9.68
CA VAL A 396 -30.06 -17.82 10.96
C VAL A 396 -30.91 -19.08 10.85
N LEU A 397 -31.69 -19.23 9.76
CA LEU A 397 -32.50 -20.42 9.52
C LEU A 397 -31.64 -21.68 9.40
N THR A 398 -30.49 -21.59 8.73
CA THR A 398 -29.51 -22.68 8.67
C THR A 398 -29.04 -23.06 10.09
N GLY A 399 -28.69 -22.08 10.93
CA GLY A 399 -28.30 -22.32 12.33
C GLY A 399 -29.43 -22.92 13.18
N VAL A 400 -30.66 -22.45 12.99
CA VAL A 400 -31.86 -23.02 13.66
C VAL A 400 -32.07 -24.47 13.23
N LEU A 401 -31.97 -24.80 11.94
CA LEU A 401 -32.10 -26.18 11.44
C LEU A 401 -31.02 -27.09 12.04
N GLN A 402 -29.79 -26.61 12.22
CA GLN A 402 -28.73 -27.36 12.90
C GLN A 402 -29.04 -27.64 14.36
N LEU A 403 -29.52 -26.65 15.10
CA LEU A 403 -29.92 -26.82 16.50
C LEU A 403 -31.17 -27.70 16.64
N LEU A 404 -32.13 -27.60 15.73
CA LEU A 404 -33.31 -28.47 15.71
C LEU A 404 -32.94 -29.92 15.40
N LEU A 405 -32.07 -30.14 14.41
CA LEU A 405 -31.57 -31.48 14.11
C LEU A 405 -30.83 -32.06 15.33
N TRP A 406 -29.93 -31.27 15.91
CA TRP A 406 -29.22 -31.67 17.11
C TRP A 406 -30.16 -31.99 18.29
N LEU A 407 -31.19 -31.17 18.51
CA LEU A 407 -32.18 -31.38 19.58
C LEU A 407 -33.06 -32.60 19.32
N SER A 408 -33.35 -32.92 18.05
CA SER A 408 -34.18 -34.07 17.67
C SER A 408 -33.55 -35.41 18.04
N GLY A 409 -32.23 -35.46 18.17
CA GLY A 409 -31.48 -36.69 18.39
C GLY A 409 -31.60 -37.70 17.24
N PHE A 410 -32.04 -37.27 16.05
CA PHE A 410 -32.21 -38.17 14.92
C PHE A 410 -30.85 -38.43 14.24
N PRO A 411 -30.40 -39.71 14.11
CA PRO A 411 -29.09 -40.04 13.54
C PRO A 411 -29.15 -39.99 12.01
N VAL A 412 -29.29 -38.79 11.46
CA VAL A 412 -29.38 -38.53 10.00
C VAL A 412 -28.22 -39.20 9.24
N MET A 413 -27.04 -39.30 9.86
CA MET A 413 -25.84 -39.90 9.28
C MET A 413 -26.08 -41.33 8.79
N ASN A 414 -26.94 -42.10 9.47
CA ASN A 414 -27.26 -43.48 9.11
C ASN A 414 -28.02 -43.60 7.78
N MET A 415 -28.49 -42.47 7.22
CA MET A 415 -29.20 -42.38 5.94
C MET A 415 -28.33 -41.82 4.81
N PHE A 416 -27.13 -41.34 5.10
CA PHE A 416 -26.26 -40.73 4.11
C PHE A 416 -25.29 -41.74 3.50
N PRO A 417 -25.24 -41.87 2.16
CA PRO A 417 -24.22 -42.69 1.52
C PRO A 417 -22.81 -42.10 1.73
N ARG A 418 -21.84 -42.95 2.05
CA ARG A 418 -20.44 -42.54 2.34
C ARG A 418 -19.80 -41.83 1.14
N PHE A 419 -20.06 -42.34 -0.07
CA PHE A 419 -19.51 -41.75 -1.29
C PHE A 419 -20.03 -40.34 -1.59
N LEU A 420 -21.21 -39.96 -1.07
CA LEU A 420 -21.75 -38.62 -1.25
C LEU A 420 -20.91 -37.60 -0.47
N LEU A 421 -20.60 -37.89 0.80
CA LEU A 421 -19.73 -37.03 1.62
C LEU A 421 -18.32 -36.95 1.02
N SER A 422 -17.78 -38.09 0.58
CA SER A 422 -16.49 -38.14 -0.11
C SER A 422 -16.49 -37.28 -1.38
N GLY A 423 -17.51 -37.41 -2.23
CA GLY A 423 -17.61 -36.64 -3.48
C GLY A 423 -17.75 -35.13 -3.26
N ILE A 424 -18.44 -34.69 -2.19
CA ILE A 424 -18.58 -33.26 -1.86
C ILE A 424 -17.21 -32.69 -1.49
N LEU A 425 -16.47 -33.37 -0.60
CA LEU A 425 -15.12 -32.97 -0.22
C LEU A 425 -14.15 -33.02 -1.40
N MET A 426 -14.22 -34.06 -2.22
CA MET A 426 -13.37 -34.21 -3.39
C MET A 426 -13.59 -33.06 -4.39
N ASN A 427 -14.84 -32.69 -4.64
CA ASN A 427 -15.18 -31.52 -5.46
C ASN A 427 -14.61 -30.23 -4.87
N LEU A 428 -14.83 -30.00 -3.57
CA LEU A 428 -14.34 -28.80 -2.88
C LEU A 428 -12.80 -28.69 -2.96
N GLY A 429 -12.09 -29.79 -2.70
CA GLY A 429 -10.64 -29.86 -2.79
C GLY A 429 -10.13 -29.60 -4.21
N LEU A 430 -10.74 -30.22 -5.23
CA LEU A 430 -10.38 -30.01 -6.64
C LEU A 430 -10.58 -28.56 -7.09
N VAL A 431 -11.70 -27.93 -6.72
CA VAL A 431 -11.97 -26.53 -7.04
C VAL A 431 -10.93 -25.61 -6.40
N MET A 432 -10.55 -25.87 -5.14
CA MET A 432 -9.50 -25.08 -4.47
C MET A 432 -8.13 -25.29 -5.12
N LEU A 433 -7.76 -26.52 -5.46
CA LEU A 433 -6.49 -26.82 -6.16
C LEU A 433 -6.43 -26.15 -7.53
N GLN A 434 -7.53 -26.19 -8.28
CA GLN A 434 -7.62 -25.52 -9.57
C GLN A 434 -7.43 -24.00 -9.43
N GLU A 435 -8.11 -23.34 -8.49
CA GLU A 435 -8.03 -21.89 -8.33
C GLU A 435 -6.65 -21.43 -7.84
N TRP A 436 -6.12 -22.08 -6.81
CA TRP A 436 -4.97 -21.58 -6.07
C TRP A 436 -3.62 -22.15 -6.54
N MET A 437 -3.60 -23.29 -7.23
CA MET A 437 -2.38 -23.80 -7.85
C MET A 437 -2.33 -23.57 -9.34
N TRP A 438 -3.42 -23.89 -10.06
CA TRP A 438 -3.40 -23.85 -11.52
C TRP A 438 -3.65 -22.44 -12.06
N THR A 439 -4.76 -21.80 -11.68
CA THR A 439 -5.10 -20.45 -12.17
C THR A 439 -4.12 -19.40 -11.65
N ALA A 440 -3.57 -19.60 -10.45
CA ALA A 440 -2.58 -18.70 -9.84
C ALA A 440 -1.32 -18.49 -10.70
N ARG A 441 -0.93 -19.45 -11.55
CA ARG A 441 0.24 -19.34 -12.46
C ARG A 441 0.18 -18.16 -13.43
N HIS A 442 -1.02 -17.65 -13.71
CA HIS A 442 -1.24 -16.48 -14.56
C HIS A 442 -1.14 -15.15 -13.78
N LYS A 443 -1.15 -15.21 -12.45
CA LYS A 443 -1.14 -14.05 -11.54
C LYS A 443 0.23 -13.79 -10.91
N VAL A 444 1.16 -14.76 -10.94
CA VAL A 444 2.47 -14.67 -10.27
C VAL A 444 3.63 -15.01 -11.20
N GLY A 445 4.80 -14.43 -10.94
CA GLY A 445 6.05 -14.81 -11.59
C GLY A 445 6.57 -16.18 -11.12
N ILE A 446 7.64 -16.68 -11.77
CA ILE A 446 8.20 -18.02 -11.53
C ILE A 446 8.57 -18.25 -10.06
N LEU A 447 9.20 -17.27 -9.39
CA LEU A 447 9.54 -17.37 -7.97
C LEU A 447 8.28 -17.50 -7.10
N GLY A 448 7.21 -16.75 -7.41
CA GLY A 448 5.94 -16.88 -6.70
C GLY A 448 5.31 -18.26 -6.90
N LEU A 449 5.39 -18.82 -8.11
CA LEU A 449 4.89 -20.16 -8.39
C LEU A 449 5.66 -21.25 -7.64
N LEU A 450 6.99 -21.14 -7.55
CA LEU A 450 7.82 -22.06 -6.77
C LEU A 450 7.43 -22.04 -5.28
N VAL A 451 7.09 -20.87 -4.74
CA VAL A 451 6.65 -20.72 -3.34
C VAL A 451 5.32 -21.42 -3.10
N ILE A 452 4.34 -21.23 -3.99
CA ILE A 452 3.04 -21.91 -3.93
C ILE A 452 3.26 -23.44 -3.91
N TYR A 453 4.00 -23.98 -4.86
CA TYR A 453 4.24 -25.43 -4.93
C TYR A 453 5.07 -25.95 -3.77
N ALA A 454 6.06 -25.21 -3.28
CA ALA A 454 6.85 -25.59 -2.12
C ALA A 454 5.99 -25.66 -0.85
N GLN A 455 5.05 -24.72 -0.65
CA GLN A 455 4.11 -24.77 0.47
C GLN A 455 3.17 -25.98 0.38
N VAL A 456 2.64 -26.29 -0.81
CA VAL A 456 1.77 -27.44 -1.01
C VAL A 456 2.53 -28.75 -0.79
N ALA A 457 3.73 -28.89 -1.35
CA ALA A 457 4.60 -30.05 -1.13
C ALA A 457 4.99 -30.21 0.35
N SER A 458 5.33 -29.10 1.03
CA SER A 458 5.62 -29.10 2.47
C SER A 458 4.40 -29.55 3.29
N SER A 459 3.20 -29.09 2.91
CA SER A 459 1.96 -29.52 3.56
C SER A 459 1.69 -31.00 3.38
N MET A 460 2.01 -31.54 2.21
CA MET A 460 1.84 -32.96 1.89
C MET A 460 2.82 -33.85 2.67
N MET A 461 4.07 -33.42 2.81
CA MET A 461 5.13 -34.23 3.43
C MET A 461 5.17 -34.11 4.96
N TYR A 462 4.93 -32.90 5.49
CA TYR A 462 5.16 -32.58 6.90
C TYR A 462 3.94 -31.99 7.61
N GLY A 463 2.82 -31.82 6.92
CA GLY A 463 1.59 -31.24 7.45
C GLY A 463 1.49 -29.71 7.33
N LEU A 464 0.35 -29.17 7.75
CA LEU A 464 -0.01 -27.77 7.50
C LEU A 464 0.89 -26.75 8.22
N LEU A 465 1.38 -27.09 9.42
CA LEU A 465 2.20 -26.17 10.22
C LEU A 465 3.54 -25.82 9.54
N PRO A 466 4.39 -26.79 9.12
CA PRO A 466 5.59 -26.50 8.33
C PRO A 466 5.32 -25.71 7.05
N SER A 467 4.21 -26.00 6.35
CA SER A 467 3.82 -25.27 5.14
C SER A 467 3.61 -23.78 5.39
N VAL A 468 2.94 -23.42 6.49
CA VAL A 468 2.71 -22.02 6.88
C VAL A 468 4.02 -21.35 7.29
N LEU A 469 4.91 -22.05 8.00
CA LEU A 469 6.23 -21.53 8.36
C LEU A 469 7.08 -21.20 7.13
N VAL A 470 7.08 -22.09 6.12
CA VAL A 470 7.73 -21.83 4.83
C VAL A 470 7.14 -20.57 4.18
N GLY A 471 5.81 -20.46 4.15
CA GLY A 471 5.12 -19.28 3.61
C GLY A 471 5.50 -17.97 4.31
N VAL A 472 5.50 -17.95 5.65
CA VAL A 472 5.87 -16.77 6.44
C VAL A 472 7.34 -16.41 6.25
N ALA A 473 8.25 -17.39 6.24
CA ALA A 473 9.67 -17.15 6.01
C ALA A 473 9.90 -16.49 4.63
N VAL A 474 9.24 -17.01 3.59
CA VAL A 474 9.30 -16.41 2.26
C VAL A 474 8.66 -15.02 2.22
N ALA A 475 7.54 -14.80 2.93
CA ALA A 475 6.91 -13.49 3.03
C ALA A 475 7.89 -12.44 3.57
N LEU A 476 8.59 -12.77 4.66
CA LEU A 476 9.59 -11.88 5.27
C LEU A 476 10.77 -11.62 4.33
N LEU A 477 11.30 -12.66 3.67
CA LEU A 477 12.41 -12.51 2.73
C LEU A 477 12.03 -11.69 1.49
N THR A 478 10.82 -11.89 0.96
CA THR A 478 10.33 -11.15 -0.22
C THR A 478 10.00 -9.70 0.12
N ALA A 479 9.39 -9.42 1.28
CA ALA A 479 9.19 -8.08 1.78
C ALA A 479 10.52 -7.34 1.96
N GLN A 480 11.51 -8.00 2.59
CA GLN A 480 12.85 -7.44 2.72
C GLN A 480 13.49 -7.19 1.35
N ALA A 481 13.43 -8.15 0.42
CA ALA A 481 13.99 -7.99 -0.92
C ALA A 481 13.34 -6.82 -1.70
N GLN A 482 12.05 -6.54 -1.47
CA GLN A 482 11.37 -5.38 -2.05
C GLN A 482 11.88 -4.07 -1.45
N LEU A 483 12.05 -4.00 -0.13
CA LEU A 483 12.64 -2.84 0.54
C LEU A 483 14.06 -2.54 0.03
N MET A 484 14.85 -3.58 -0.24
CA MET A 484 16.20 -3.43 -0.80
C MET A 484 16.20 -2.88 -2.24
N ARG A 485 15.09 -2.95 -2.97
CA ARG A 485 14.98 -2.47 -4.36
C ARG A 485 14.57 -1.01 -4.47
N LEU A 486 14.10 -0.38 -3.38
CA LEU A 486 13.71 1.01 -3.40
C LEU A 486 14.91 1.92 -3.74
N HIS A 487 14.60 3.00 -4.46
CA HIS A 487 15.55 4.04 -4.83
C HIS A 487 15.23 5.29 -4.02
N VAL A 488 16.26 5.97 -3.53
CA VAL A 488 16.12 7.17 -2.69
C VAL A 488 16.74 8.42 -3.32
N LEU A 489 17.44 8.32 -4.44
CA LEU A 489 18.04 9.47 -5.10
C LEU A 489 16.99 10.17 -5.97
N LYS A 490 16.57 11.38 -5.58
CA LYS A 490 15.65 12.24 -6.34
C LYS A 490 16.37 13.02 -7.43
N TYR A 491 17.53 13.59 -7.12
CA TYR A 491 18.39 14.28 -8.07
C TYR A 491 19.84 14.30 -7.57
N HIS A 492 20.77 14.47 -8.49
CA HIS A 492 22.16 14.81 -8.22
C HIS A 492 22.55 15.95 -9.16
N VAL A 493 23.06 17.04 -8.60
CA VAL A 493 23.40 18.26 -9.34
C VAL A 493 24.64 18.92 -8.74
N SER A 494 25.50 19.43 -9.61
CA SER A 494 26.64 20.26 -9.20
C SER A 494 26.21 21.69 -8.90
N ARG A 495 27.01 22.41 -8.11
CA ARG A 495 26.87 23.86 -7.91
C ARG A 495 27.01 24.68 -9.21
N LEU A 496 27.54 24.11 -10.30
CA LEU A 496 27.47 24.75 -11.62
C LEU A 496 26.02 24.88 -12.14
N SER A 497 25.20 23.87 -11.81
CA SER A 497 23.81 23.71 -12.25
C SER A 497 22.83 24.39 -11.29
N VAL A 498 23.16 24.46 -10.00
CA VAL A 498 22.33 25.06 -8.93
C VAL A 498 23.08 26.19 -8.25
N ARG A 499 22.43 27.35 -8.13
CA ARG A 499 23.00 28.55 -7.51
C ARG A 499 22.19 28.99 -6.30
N THR A 500 22.85 29.67 -5.38
CA THR A 500 22.16 30.41 -4.32
C THR A 500 21.49 31.65 -4.88
N ASN A 501 20.47 32.11 -4.16
CA ASN A 501 19.77 33.36 -4.46
C ASN A 501 20.56 34.61 -4.07
N LEU A 502 21.71 34.44 -3.40
CA LEU A 502 22.58 35.53 -2.95
C LEU A 502 23.23 36.24 -4.15
N GLN A 503 23.05 37.56 -4.21
CA GLN A 503 23.76 38.40 -5.15
C GLN A 503 25.23 38.52 -4.71
N ARG A 504 26.13 38.00 -5.55
CA ARG A 504 27.58 38.10 -5.43
C ARG A 504 28.19 39.01 -6.51
N SER A 505 29.36 39.56 -6.24
CA SER A 505 30.11 40.39 -7.18
C SER A 505 30.53 39.58 -8.43
N GLN A 506 30.90 40.27 -9.52
CA GLN A 506 31.34 39.56 -10.74
C GLN A 506 32.59 38.70 -10.49
N ARG A 507 33.51 39.17 -9.65
CA ARG A 507 34.74 38.43 -9.29
C ARG A 507 34.43 37.15 -8.51
N GLU A 508 33.61 37.26 -7.48
CA GLU A 508 33.17 36.12 -6.67
C GLU A 508 32.42 35.08 -7.52
N ARG A 509 31.52 35.54 -8.40
CA ARG A 509 30.80 34.66 -9.33
C ARG A 509 31.74 33.94 -10.28
N ALA A 510 32.74 34.64 -10.84
CA ALA A 510 33.72 34.03 -11.74
C ALA A 510 34.55 32.96 -11.00
N LEU A 511 35.01 33.25 -9.79
CA LEU A 511 35.75 32.31 -8.95
C LEU A 511 34.93 31.06 -8.62
N LEU A 512 33.69 31.23 -8.17
CA LEU A 512 32.82 30.10 -7.86
C LEU A 512 32.43 29.30 -9.12
N ASN A 513 32.31 29.94 -10.28
CA ASN A 513 32.03 29.24 -11.54
C ASN A 513 33.23 28.42 -12.02
N GLN A 514 34.46 28.85 -11.72
CA GLN A 514 35.67 28.06 -12.01
C GLN A 514 35.80 26.86 -11.06
N HIS A 515 35.36 27.00 -9.81
CA HIS A 515 35.48 25.98 -8.76
C HIS A 515 34.15 25.31 -8.41
N GLY A 516 33.16 25.33 -9.31
CA GLY A 516 31.82 24.81 -9.05
C GLY A 516 31.79 23.31 -8.74
N ASN A 517 32.81 22.57 -9.21
CA ASN A 517 32.96 21.12 -8.98
C ASN A 517 33.38 20.78 -7.54
N PHE A 518 33.57 21.78 -6.66
CA PHE A 518 33.88 21.56 -5.26
C PHE A 518 32.65 21.20 -4.43
N ILE A 519 31.44 21.47 -4.93
CA ILE A 519 30.18 21.32 -4.19
C ILE A 519 29.19 20.51 -5.03
N GLU A 520 28.70 19.41 -4.46
CA GLU A 520 27.68 18.56 -5.05
C GLU A 520 26.44 18.48 -4.16
N CYS A 521 25.27 18.40 -4.78
CA CYS A 521 23.98 18.38 -4.10
C CYS A 521 23.19 17.13 -4.51
N LEU A 522 22.82 16.31 -3.52
CA LEU A 522 22.01 15.11 -3.68
C LEU A 522 20.67 15.30 -2.97
N GLY A 523 19.59 15.33 -3.74
CA GLY A 523 18.22 15.30 -3.21
C GLY A 523 17.80 13.86 -2.95
N LEU A 524 17.29 13.60 -1.75
CA LEU A 524 16.77 12.31 -1.33
C LEU A 524 15.24 12.33 -1.25
N GLU A 525 14.61 11.20 -1.58
CA GLU A 525 13.16 11.03 -1.52
C GLU A 525 12.73 9.68 -0.94
N GLY A 526 11.49 9.64 -0.45
CA GLY A 526 10.88 8.42 0.09
C GLY A 526 11.31 8.13 1.53
N PHE A 527 11.17 6.86 1.95
CA PHE A 527 11.55 6.43 3.28
C PHE A 527 12.97 5.85 3.28
N LEU A 528 13.85 6.39 4.11
CA LEU A 528 15.25 5.98 4.19
C LEU A 528 15.38 4.73 5.07
N ALA A 529 15.72 3.62 4.41
CA ALA A 529 15.99 2.33 5.04
C ALA A 529 17.39 1.80 4.64
N GLU A 530 17.81 0.69 5.22
CA GLU A 530 19.15 0.13 5.06
C GLU A 530 19.48 -0.15 3.60
N GLY A 531 18.58 -0.79 2.85
CA GLY A 531 18.81 -1.13 1.45
C GLY A 531 19.09 0.08 0.56
N PRO A 532 18.17 1.06 0.51
CA PRO A 532 18.39 2.27 -0.28
C PRO A 532 19.60 3.09 0.17
N ILE A 533 19.87 3.19 1.47
CA ILE A 533 21.05 3.91 1.98
C ILE A 533 22.35 3.19 1.63
N ILE A 534 22.40 1.86 1.63
CA ILE A 534 23.58 1.11 1.16
C ILE A 534 23.84 1.41 -0.32
N LYS A 535 22.80 1.43 -1.16
CA LYS A 535 22.93 1.79 -2.58
C LYS A 535 23.42 3.23 -2.75
N LEU A 536 22.84 4.17 -2.02
CA LEU A 536 23.28 5.57 -2.00
C LEU A 536 24.74 5.69 -1.56
N SER A 537 25.14 4.99 -0.49
CA SER A 537 26.51 5.01 0.03
C SER A 537 27.51 4.47 -0.98
N ASN A 538 27.17 3.38 -1.69
CA ASN A 538 28.02 2.82 -2.75
C ASN A 538 28.14 3.80 -3.92
N TYR A 539 27.03 4.41 -4.32
CA TYR A 539 27.01 5.43 -5.36
C TYR A 539 27.89 6.64 -5.01
N VAL A 540 27.71 7.21 -3.81
CA VAL A 540 28.49 8.36 -3.34
C VAL A 540 29.97 8.01 -3.26
N ARG A 541 30.34 6.83 -2.74
CA ARG A 541 31.74 6.40 -2.70
C ARG A 541 32.36 6.32 -4.09
N HIS A 542 31.67 5.68 -5.04
CA HIS A 542 32.17 5.59 -6.41
C HIS A 542 32.26 6.96 -7.09
N TYR A 543 31.34 7.88 -6.77
CA TYR A 543 31.41 9.25 -7.26
C TYR A 543 32.63 10.00 -6.70
N VAL A 544 32.88 9.89 -5.41
CA VAL A 544 34.02 10.52 -4.71
C VAL A 544 35.36 10.00 -5.24
N GLU A 545 35.49 8.69 -5.46
CA GLU A 545 36.70 8.07 -6.01
C GLU A 545 37.09 8.66 -7.38
N ASN A 546 36.09 9.00 -8.20
CA ASN A 546 36.29 9.56 -9.53
C ASN A 546 36.44 11.09 -9.55
N ASN A 547 36.02 11.78 -8.49
CA ASN A 547 35.96 13.24 -8.44
C ASN A 547 36.77 13.82 -7.27
N LYS A 548 38.10 13.81 -7.41
CA LYS A 548 39.03 14.28 -6.37
C LYS A 548 38.99 15.78 -6.06
N MET A 549 38.28 16.58 -6.87
CA MET A 549 38.12 18.02 -6.62
C MET A 549 36.98 18.32 -5.65
N LEU A 550 36.17 17.32 -5.30
CA LEU A 550 35.03 17.47 -4.41
C LEU A 550 35.48 17.83 -2.99
N ARG A 551 34.85 18.83 -2.38
CA ARG A 551 35.11 19.25 -0.99
C ARG A 551 33.86 19.21 -0.12
N PHE A 552 32.68 19.43 -0.71
CA PHE A 552 31.43 19.49 0.01
C PHE A 552 30.34 18.67 -0.69
N ILE A 553 29.56 17.94 0.10
CA ILE A 553 28.35 17.24 -0.37
C ILE A 553 27.15 17.70 0.46
N ILE A 554 26.06 18.09 -0.19
CA ILE A 554 24.81 18.46 0.48
C ILE A 554 23.78 17.36 0.24
N PHE A 555 23.27 16.77 1.31
CA PHE A 555 22.10 15.90 1.29
C PHE A 555 20.85 16.73 1.58
N ASP A 556 19.93 16.81 0.63
CA ASP A 556 18.62 17.45 0.81
C ASP A 556 17.55 16.39 1.07
N LEU A 557 16.94 16.44 2.25
CA LEU A 557 15.93 15.49 2.70
C LEU A 557 14.50 16.04 2.60
N GLN A 558 14.27 17.12 1.84
CA GLN A 558 12.96 17.76 1.75
C GLN A 558 11.85 16.83 1.26
N ALA A 559 12.19 15.86 0.38
CA ALA A 559 11.23 14.89 -0.15
C ALA A 559 11.23 13.54 0.59
N CYS A 560 11.96 13.43 1.71
CA CYS A 560 11.97 12.24 2.55
C CYS A 560 10.73 12.21 3.46
N GLN A 561 10.14 11.02 3.59
CA GLN A 561 8.99 10.77 4.47
C GLN A 561 9.42 10.40 5.89
N GLY A 562 10.68 10.02 6.08
CA GLY A 562 11.25 9.56 7.34
C GLY A 562 12.46 8.67 7.14
N CYS A 563 13.06 8.24 8.24
CA CYS A 563 14.28 7.44 8.26
C CYS A 563 14.23 6.45 9.41
N ASN A 564 14.62 5.18 9.18
CA ASN A 564 14.72 4.21 10.26
C ASN A 564 16.04 4.33 11.04
N VAL A 565 16.08 3.74 12.23
CA VAL A 565 17.22 3.84 13.15
C VAL A 565 18.53 3.37 12.50
N SER A 566 18.50 2.25 11.78
CA SER A 566 19.67 1.71 11.08
C SER A 566 20.14 2.61 9.93
N ALA A 567 19.24 3.30 9.23
CA ALA A 567 19.59 4.25 8.18
C ALA A 567 20.34 5.46 8.75
N TYR A 568 20.01 5.96 9.95
CA TYR A 568 20.82 6.99 10.60
C TYR A 568 22.25 6.50 10.88
N ALA A 569 22.41 5.27 11.36
CA ALA A 569 23.73 4.69 11.60
C ALA A 569 24.56 4.56 10.31
N LEU A 570 23.91 4.17 9.20
CA LEU A 570 24.56 4.05 7.89
C LEU A 570 24.91 5.42 7.29
N LEU A 571 24.04 6.43 7.43
CA LEU A 571 24.34 7.81 7.03
C LEU A 571 25.50 8.39 7.84
N ALA A 572 25.51 8.21 9.16
CA ALA A 572 26.63 8.64 10.01
C ALA A 572 27.93 7.89 9.67
N LYS A 573 27.85 6.64 9.23
CA LYS A 573 29.01 5.90 8.71
C LYS A 573 29.49 6.48 7.38
N LEU A 574 28.58 6.81 6.46
CA LEU A 574 28.92 7.49 5.20
C LEU A 574 29.56 8.85 5.47
N ASP A 575 29.04 9.61 6.43
CA ASP A 575 29.60 10.89 6.88
C ASP A 575 31.07 10.76 7.29
N LYS A 576 31.39 9.78 8.14
CA LYS A 576 32.77 9.50 8.55
C LYS A 576 33.66 9.10 7.38
N VAL A 577 33.15 8.32 6.42
CA VAL A 577 33.91 7.95 5.21
C VAL A 577 34.22 9.20 4.38
N LEU A 578 33.26 10.10 4.21
CA LEU A 578 33.47 11.37 3.51
C LEU A 578 34.50 12.25 4.23
N GLN A 579 34.41 12.36 5.55
CA GLN A 579 35.38 13.10 6.36
C GLN A 579 36.81 12.57 6.21
N ASN A 580 37.00 11.25 6.14
CA ASN A 580 38.32 10.64 5.95
C ASN A 580 38.92 10.98 4.58
N GLU A 581 38.09 11.21 3.56
CA GLU A 581 38.50 11.68 2.24
C GLU A 581 38.64 13.22 2.17
N GLY A 582 38.48 13.93 3.31
CA GLY A 582 38.54 15.39 3.37
C GLY A 582 37.31 16.10 2.82
N ILE A 583 36.19 15.39 2.69
CA ILE A 583 34.92 15.92 2.17
C ILE A 583 33.95 16.15 3.33
N GLU A 584 33.41 17.37 3.41
CA GLU A 584 32.44 17.75 4.43
C GLU A 584 31.00 17.58 3.92
N ALA A 585 30.21 16.76 4.62
CA ALA A 585 28.80 16.54 4.28
C ALA A 585 27.88 17.44 5.12
N LEU A 586 26.91 18.09 4.46
CA LEU A 586 25.87 18.90 5.09
C LEU A 586 24.51 18.25 4.84
N TYR A 587 23.62 18.31 5.83
CA TYR A 587 22.27 17.75 5.75
C TYR A 587 21.26 18.87 5.88
N SER A 588 20.31 18.93 4.95
CA SER A 588 19.32 19.99 4.86
C SER A 588 17.90 19.44 4.81
N SER A 589 16.96 20.28 5.23
CA SER A 589 15.53 20.01 5.15
C SER A 589 15.07 18.83 6.02
N LEU A 590 15.73 18.66 7.17
CA LEU A 590 15.38 17.66 8.16
C LEU A 590 14.20 18.13 9.02
N ASP A 591 13.35 17.19 9.42
CA ASP A 591 12.38 17.37 10.49
C ASP A 591 13.04 17.16 11.86
N CYS A 592 12.28 17.41 12.94
CA CYS A 592 12.80 17.30 14.30
C CYS A 592 13.28 15.88 14.63
N GLU A 593 12.58 14.85 14.13
CA GLU A 593 12.90 13.45 14.41
C GLU A 593 14.20 13.04 13.69
N MET A 594 14.33 13.30 12.39
CA MET A 594 15.54 13.03 11.61
C MET A 594 16.75 13.82 12.10
N SER A 595 16.55 15.08 12.49
CA SER A 595 17.60 15.90 13.10
C SER A 595 18.12 15.29 14.40
N SER A 596 17.21 14.87 15.29
CA SER A 596 17.58 14.21 16.54
C SER A 596 18.25 12.85 16.32
N GLY A 597 17.77 12.09 15.33
CA GLY A 597 18.34 10.81 14.90
C GLY A 597 19.79 10.96 14.46
N LEU A 598 20.08 11.81 13.48
CA LEU A 598 21.45 12.02 13.01
C LEU A 598 22.39 12.55 14.10
N LYS A 599 21.92 13.47 14.95
CA LYS A 599 22.69 13.97 16.11
C LYS A 599 23.06 12.85 17.08
N SER A 600 22.11 11.94 17.37
CA SER A 600 22.36 10.80 18.27
C SER A 600 23.41 9.82 17.74
N PHE A 601 23.55 9.71 16.41
CA PHE A 601 24.57 8.88 15.76
C PHE A 601 25.90 9.60 15.49
N GLY A 602 26.06 10.85 15.97
CA GLY A 602 27.33 11.57 16.01
C GLY A 602 27.55 12.55 14.85
N VAL A 603 26.53 12.93 14.09
CA VAL A 603 26.63 14.02 13.11
C VAL A 603 26.61 15.38 13.85
N PRO A 604 27.60 16.28 13.63
CA PRO A 604 27.67 17.56 14.31
C PRO A 604 26.47 18.46 13.99
N ALA A 605 25.94 19.14 15.02
CA ALA A 605 24.80 20.04 14.85
C ALA A 605 25.08 21.23 13.89
N GLN A 606 26.34 21.64 13.72
CA GLN A 606 26.69 22.73 12.80
C GLN A 606 26.49 22.37 11.31
N ARG A 607 26.40 21.08 10.98
CA ARG A 607 26.21 20.58 9.61
C ARG A 607 24.76 20.26 9.28
N ILE A 608 23.85 20.51 10.23
CA ILE A 608 22.45 20.14 10.16
C ILE A 608 21.60 21.41 10.02
N PHE A 609 20.88 21.51 8.91
CA PHE A 609 20.02 22.64 8.57
C PHE A 609 18.55 22.22 8.67
N ASP A 610 17.96 22.44 9.85
CA ASP A 610 16.59 22.07 10.18
C ASP A 610 15.57 23.02 9.53
N THR A 611 14.43 22.48 9.07
CA THR A 611 13.35 23.28 8.44
C THR A 611 12.74 24.34 9.37
N LEU A 612 12.80 24.14 10.69
CA LEU A 612 12.21 25.03 11.69
C LEU A 612 13.10 26.25 12.02
N SER A 613 14.39 26.20 11.67
CA SER A 613 15.37 27.17 12.14
C SER A 613 15.36 28.50 11.38
N SER A 614 14.70 28.58 10.21
CA SER A 614 14.73 29.80 9.40
C SER A 614 13.56 29.92 8.42
N SER A 615 13.26 31.16 8.03
CA SER A 615 12.24 31.50 7.02
C SER A 615 12.62 31.10 5.58
N ASN A 616 13.82 30.57 5.36
CA ASN A 616 14.37 30.33 4.02
C ASN A 616 14.46 28.82 3.75
N SER A 617 14.67 28.44 2.48
CA SER A 617 14.99 27.06 2.13
C SER A 617 16.28 26.62 2.82
N SER A 618 16.19 25.63 3.73
CA SER A 618 17.33 25.00 4.42
C SER A 618 18.40 24.50 3.46
N PHE A 619 17.99 24.01 2.29
CA PHE A 619 18.90 23.59 1.22
C PHE A 619 19.74 24.76 0.68
N LEU A 620 19.11 25.91 0.38
CA LEU A 620 19.81 27.08 -0.13
C LEU A 620 20.79 27.67 0.90
N GLN A 621 20.47 27.58 2.19
CA GLN A 621 21.37 27.99 3.26
C GLN A 621 22.60 27.09 3.39
N ALA A 622 22.40 25.77 3.30
CA ALA A 622 23.52 24.83 3.27
C ALA A 622 24.42 25.11 2.05
N LEU A 623 23.83 25.42 0.89
CA LEU A 623 24.58 25.79 -0.31
C LEU A 623 25.31 27.12 -0.16
N GLU A 624 24.69 28.14 0.43
CA GLU A 624 25.32 29.44 0.74
C GLU A 624 26.53 29.23 1.66
N ARG A 625 26.39 28.41 2.70
CA ARG A 625 27.49 28.09 3.61
C ARG A 625 28.66 27.42 2.90
N CYS A 626 28.40 26.46 2.03
CA CYS A 626 29.44 25.80 1.23
C CYS A 626 30.13 26.79 0.28
N GLU A 627 29.37 27.63 -0.42
CA GLU A 627 29.96 28.63 -1.32
C GLU A 627 30.84 29.64 -0.56
N ASP A 628 30.41 30.07 0.62
CA ASP A 628 31.18 31.00 1.45
C ASP A 628 32.47 30.35 1.97
N MET A 629 32.43 29.07 2.39
CA MET A 629 33.64 28.33 2.80
C MET A 629 34.61 28.11 1.64
N VAL A 630 34.10 27.85 0.42
CA VAL A 630 34.94 27.80 -0.78
C VAL A 630 35.58 29.17 -1.03
N MET A 631 34.82 30.26 -0.93
CA MET A 631 35.33 31.61 -1.12
C MET A 631 36.39 32.00 -0.10
N GLU A 632 36.17 31.73 1.19
CA GLU A 632 37.13 31.96 2.27
C GLU A 632 38.45 31.23 1.96
N SER A 633 38.39 29.95 1.57
CA SER A 633 39.57 29.16 1.24
C SER A 633 40.34 29.67 0.00
N LEU A 634 39.65 30.30 -0.96
CA LEU A 634 40.26 30.88 -2.16
C LEU A 634 40.81 32.29 -1.91
N LEU A 635 40.16 33.06 -1.04
CA LEU A 635 40.51 34.45 -0.71
C LEU A 635 41.64 34.55 0.33
N GLU A 636 41.80 33.57 1.22
CA GLU A 636 43.00 33.45 2.07
C GLU A 636 44.29 33.35 1.23
N GLY A 637 44.21 32.83 0.00
CA GLY A 637 45.30 32.87 -0.97
C GLY A 637 45.53 34.23 -1.65
N PHE A 638 44.54 35.13 -1.63
CA PHE A 638 44.55 36.43 -2.34
C PHE A 638 44.77 37.65 -1.43
N GLN A 639 44.72 37.50 -0.10
CA GLN A 639 44.82 38.60 0.87
C GLN A 639 46.19 39.31 0.97
N ARG A 640 47.09 39.19 -0.01
CA ARG A 640 48.30 40.04 -0.12
C ARG A 640 48.15 41.26 -1.02
N GLN A 641 47.03 41.47 -1.72
CA GLN A 641 46.87 42.63 -2.62
C GLN A 641 45.46 43.21 -2.61
N ILE A 642 45.02 43.82 -1.50
CA ILE A 642 44.02 44.88 -1.57
C ILE A 642 44.45 45.99 -0.61
N SER A 643 45.05 47.04 -1.17
CA SER A 643 45.28 48.30 -0.48
C SER A 643 43.94 48.95 -0.10
N PRO A 644 43.83 49.62 1.05
CA PRO A 644 42.65 50.41 1.38
C PRO A 644 42.63 51.63 0.46
N LEU A 645 41.72 51.66 -0.50
CA LEU A 645 41.42 52.89 -1.22
C LEU A 645 40.24 53.56 -0.54
N LEU A 646 40.50 54.81 -0.13
CA LEU A 646 39.59 55.87 0.33
C LEU A 646 39.52 56.05 1.85
N GLU A 647 40.56 56.71 2.39
CA GLU A 647 40.34 57.80 3.35
C GLU A 647 39.65 58.95 2.62
N VAL A 648 38.35 59.17 2.86
CA VAL A 648 37.71 60.46 2.55
C VAL A 648 36.70 60.80 3.64
N SER A 649 36.85 62.00 4.19
CA SER A 649 35.93 62.65 5.12
C SER A 649 34.69 63.17 4.38
N GLU A 650 33.74 62.31 4.04
CA GLU A 650 32.46 62.71 3.46
C GLU A 650 31.28 62.37 4.39
N THR A 651 30.23 63.17 4.30
CA THR A 651 29.00 62.96 5.08
C THR A 651 28.28 61.67 4.61
N PRO A 652 27.54 60.96 5.49
CA PRO A 652 26.94 59.65 5.16
C PRO A 652 26.08 59.63 3.89
N GLU A 653 25.42 60.75 3.57
CA GLU A 653 24.58 60.88 2.38
C GLU A 653 25.38 60.93 1.07
N GLN A 654 26.58 61.52 1.09
CA GLN A 654 27.47 61.56 -0.09
C GLN A 654 28.01 60.16 -0.42
N MET A 655 28.39 59.39 0.59
CA MET A 655 28.82 57.99 0.42
C MET A 655 27.69 57.13 -0.15
N MET A 656 26.47 57.27 0.35
CA MET A 656 25.31 56.54 -0.19
C MET A 656 24.99 56.97 -1.63
N GLN A 657 25.22 58.24 -1.98
CA GLN A 657 25.06 58.73 -3.35
C GLN A 657 26.08 58.10 -4.30
N ILE A 658 27.35 57.98 -3.90
CA ILE A 658 28.41 57.34 -4.69
C ILE A 658 28.06 55.87 -4.96
N GLU A 659 27.62 55.14 -3.92
CA GLU A 659 27.19 53.74 -4.07
C GLU A 659 26.00 53.58 -5.03
N LEU A 660 25.01 54.49 -4.96
CA LEU A 660 23.88 54.51 -5.90
C LEU A 660 24.33 54.86 -7.33
N GLN A 661 25.29 55.77 -7.47
CA GLN A 661 25.87 56.13 -8.76
C GLN A 661 26.52 54.92 -9.42
N ASP A 662 27.32 54.15 -8.68
CA ASP A 662 28.00 52.96 -9.18
C ASP A 662 27.02 51.82 -9.50
N PHE A 663 26.06 51.57 -8.61
CA PHE A 663 25.06 50.51 -8.80
C PHE A 663 24.19 50.72 -10.04
N LEU A 664 23.72 51.95 -10.26
CA LEU A 664 22.87 52.31 -11.40
C LEU A 664 23.70 52.69 -12.65
N GLY A 665 25.01 52.89 -12.52
CA GLY A 665 25.91 53.32 -13.58
C GLY A 665 25.57 54.72 -14.10
N LEU A 666 25.38 55.67 -13.18
CA LEU A 666 24.94 57.04 -13.45
C LEU A 666 26.11 58.02 -13.61
N SER A 667 25.89 59.13 -14.32
CA SER A 667 26.77 60.28 -14.21
C SER A 667 26.58 60.96 -12.84
N GLN A 668 27.58 61.74 -12.40
CA GLN A 668 27.50 62.46 -11.13
C GLN A 668 26.28 63.40 -11.08
N GLU A 669 25.95 64.08 -12.19
CA GLU A 669 24.76 64.92 -12.30
C GLU A 669 23.45 64.13 -12.16
N GLN A 670 23.39 62.93 -12.74
CA GLN A 670 22.23 62.04 -12.65
C GLN A 670 22.04 61.49 -11.24
N ALA A 671 23.14 61.15 -10.55
CA ALA A 671 23.09 60.72 -9.16
C ALA A 671 22.56 61.82 -8.23
N VAL A 672 23.01 63.07 -8.41
CA VAL A 672 22.49 64.23 -7.64
C VAL A 672 21.00 64.43 -7.91
N ARG A 673 20.55 64.32 -9.17
CA ARG A 673 19.12 64.44 -9.51
C ARG A 673 18.28 63.34 -8.89
N LEU A 674 18.77 62.10 -8.91
CA LEU A 674 18.09 60.95 -8.31
C LEU A 674 17.90 61.14 -6.80
N VAL A 675 18.97 61.53 -6.09
CA VAL A 675 18.91 61.77 -4.64
C VAL A 675 18.01 62.95 -4.31
N LYS A 676 18.04 64.04 -5.10
CA LYS A 676 17.13 65.20 -4.93
C LYS A 676 15.65 64.86 -5.15
N ALA A 677 15.35 63.93 -6.05
CA ALA A 677 13.98 63.49 -6.33
C ALA A 677 13.43 62.53 -5.25
N GLY A 678 14.32 61.88 -4.50
CA GLY A 678 13.95 60.92 -3.45
C GLY A 678 14.23 61.44 -2.04
N ARG A 679 13.94 60.59 -1.05
CA ARG A 679 14.29 60.81 0.35
C ARG A 679 14.92 59.54 0.91
N PHE A 680 16.08 59.65 1.55
CA PHE A 680 16.65 58.53 2.29
C PHE A 680 15.78 58.18 3.50
N CYS A 681 15.52 56.89 3.68
CA CYS A 681 14.81 56.37 4.83
C CYS A 681 15.48 55.08 5.33
N CYS A 682 15.52 54.94 6.65
CA CYS A 682 15.91 53.71 7.30
C CYS A 682 14.68 52.83 7.52
N LYS A 683 14.79 51.54 7.19
CA LYS A 683 13.76 50.54 7.46
C LYS A 683 14.32 49.47 8.39
N ASP A 684 13.56 49.15 9.43
CA ASP A 684 13.91 48.10 10.39
C ASP A 684 13.78 46.70 9.79
N VAL A 685 14.35 45.72 10.49
CA VAL A 685 14.28 44.30 10.13
C VAL A 685 12.82 43.86 9.88
N ASN A 686 12.61 43.05 8.85
CA ASN A 686 11.32 42.55 8.36
C ASN A 686 10.34 43.62 7.86
N SER A 687 10.77 44.88 7.73
CA SER A 687 9.96 45.90 7.06
C SER A 687 9.66 45.48 5.63
N ARG A 688 8.37 45.49 5.28
CA ARG A 688 7.89 45.15 3.93
C ARG A 688 7.98 46.36 3.03
N LEU A 689 8.64 46.21 1.90
CA LEU A 689 8.78 47.24 0.86
C LEU A 689 7.72 47.10 -0.23
N ALA A 690 7.36 45.85 -0.54
CA ALA A 690 6.36 45.50 -1.54
C ALA A 690 5.62 44.23 -1.11
N ARG A 691 4.34 44.11 -1.46
CA ARG A 691 3.61 42.84 -1.36
C ARG A 691 3.22 42.34 -2.76
N GLN A 692 3.52 41.08 -3.05
CA GLN A 692 3.08 40.44 -4.28
C GLN A 692 1.57 40.62 -4.50
N GLY A 693 1.19 40.99 -5.72
CA GLY A 693 -0.21 41.19 -6.12
C GLY A 693 -0.82 42.54 -5.72
N MET A 694 -0.11 43.39 -4.98
CA MET A 694 -0.58 44.73 -4.59
C MET A 694 0.10 45.81 -5.43
N VAL A 695 -0.61 46.91 -5.69
CA VAL A 695 -0.04 48.09 -6.35
C VAL A 695 0.49 49.04 -5.27
N GLU A 696 1.81 49.24 -5.24
CA GLU A 696 2.48 50.12 -4.27
C GLU A 696 2.58 51.56 -4.78
N GLN A 697 2.56 52.52 -3.86
CA GLN A 697 2.63 53.97 -4.18
C GLN A 697 4.04 54.55 -4.16
N ASN A 698 5.00 53.81 -3.58
CA ASN A 698 6.38 54.25 -3.41
C ASN A 698 7.33 53.23 -4.04
N MET A 699 8.35 53.75 -4.73
CA MET A 699 9.46 52.98 -5.26
C MET A 699 10.62 53.08 -4.28
N TYR A 700 11.28 51.97 -3.99
CA TYR A 700 12.43 51.95 -3.10
C TYR A 700 13.66 51.48 -3.86
N ILE A 701 14.77 52.21 -3.72
CA ILE A 701 16.08 51.80 -4.21
C ILE A 701 16.94 51.49 -2.99
N ALA A 702 17.26 50.22 -2.80
CA ALA A 702 18.11 49.76 -1.72
C ALA A 702 19.56 50.18 -1.99
N VAL A 703 20.18 50.88 -1.04
CA VAL A 703 21.54 51.41 -1.21
C VAL A 703 22.54 50.24 -1.05
N PRO A 704 23.44 50.00 -2.02
CA PRO A 704 24.48 48.96 -1.91
C PRO A 704 25.28 49.09 -0.62
N ASN A 705 25.69 47.98 -0.02
CA ASN A 705 26.49 47.90 1.23
C ASN A 705 25.77 48.42 2.50
N TYR A 706 24.71 49.21 2.36
CA TYR A 706 23.90 49.75 3.46
C TYR A 706 22.51 49.10 3.55
N SER A 707 22.22 48.06 2.74
CA SER A 707 20.94 47.37 2.74
C SER A 707 21.06 45.88 2.46
N LYS A 708 20.12 45.08 3.01
CA LYS A 708 19.93 43.66 2.67
C LYS A 708 18.46 43.40 2.42
N VAL A 709 18.09 43.18 1.16
CA VAL A 709 16.71 42.96 0.72
C VAL A 709 16.55 41.53 0.22
N VAL A 710 15.50 40.87 0.70
CA VAL A 710 15.06 39.56 0.22
C VAL A 710 13.79 39.72 -0.60
N GLU A 711 13.72 38.96 -1.67
CA GLU A 711 12.60 38.87 -2.59
C GLU A 711 12.02 37.45 -2.56
N THR A 712 10.73 37.36 -2.25
CA THR A 712 9.99 36.11 -2.12
C THR A 712 8.76 36.10 -3.03
N VAL A 713 8.44 34.94 -3.60
CA VAL A 713 7.29 34.73 -4.48
C VAL A 713 6.41 33.62 -3.92
N ASP A 714 5.16 33.93 -3.66
CA ASP A 714 4.11 32.97 -3.42
C ASP A 714 3.70 32.32 -4.75
N VAL A 715 3.90 31.00 -4.82
CA VAL A 715 3.57 30.15 -5.98
C VAL A 715 2.25 29.39 -5.79
N GLY A 716 1.47 29.69 -4.74
CA GLY A 716 0.15 29.11 -4.50
C GLY A 716 0.19 27.72 -3.87
N SER A 717 1.25 27.37 -3.13
CA SER A 717 1.28 26.14 -2.34
C SER A 717 0.48 26.34 -1.04
N ASN A 718 -0.62 25.58 -0.86
CA ASN A 718 -1.61 25.79 0.22
C ASN A 718 -1.07 25.79 1.66
N CYS A 719 0.19 25.39 1.90
CA CYS A 719 0.80 25.31 3.23
C CYS A 719 2.31 25.67 3.27
N GLY A 720 2.87 26.26 2.21
CA GLY A 720 4.33 26.50 2.11
C GLY A 720 4.76 27.92 2.49
N ALA A 721 6.00 28.09 2.94
CA ALA A 721 6.63 29.41 3.02
C ALA A 721 6.80 30.01 1.61
N GLU A 722 6.74 31.34 1.48
CA GLU A 722 6.99 32.02 0.21
C GLU A 722 8.37 31.60 -0.35
N GLN A 723 8.46 31.28 -1.64
CA GLN A 723 9.71 30.82 -2.24
C GLN A 723 10.68 31.99 -2.32
N GLU A 724 11.85 31.89 -1.70
CA GLU A 724 12.90 32.89 -1.88
C GLU A 724 13.45 32.80 -3.31
N VAL A 725 13.59 33.96 -3.96
CA VAL A 725 14.00 34.05 -5.36
C VAL A 725 15.21 34.97 -5.55
N SER A 726 15.39 35.96 -4.68
CA SER A 726 16.60 36.79 -4.69
C SER A 726 16.95 37.34 -3.31
N LEU A 727 18.24 37.42 -3.02
CA LEU A 727 18.79 38.07 -1.84
C LEU A 727 19.91 39.04 -2.25
N SER A 728 19.69 40.35 -2.10
CA SER A 728 20.66 41.36 -2.52
C SER A 728 21.24 42.17 -1.37
N ARG A 729 22.58 42.33 -1.37
CA ARG A 729 23.33 43.33 -0.58
C ARG A 729 23.98 44.43 -1.43
N PHE A 730 23.96 44.27 -2.76
CA PHE A 730 24.66 45.14 -3.72
C PHE A 730 23.67 46.04 -4.48
N GLY A 731 22.63 46.49 -3.77
CA GLY A 731 21.55 47.30 -4.33
C GLY A 731 20.41 46.48 -4.93
N PHE A 732 19.20 47.03 -4.78
CA PHE A 732 17.95 46.41 -5.25
C PHE A 732 16.92 47.50 -5.59
N VAL A 733 16.01 47.25 -6.53
CA VAL A 733 14.99 48.22 -6.95
C VAL A 733 13.63 47.57 -6.76
N CYS A 734 12.82 48.11 -5.86
CA CYS A 734 11.48 47.60 -5.55
C CYS A 734 10.39 48.48 -6.18
N CYS A 735 9.30 47.86 -6.61
CA CYS A 735 8.03 48.50 -6.98
C CYS A 735 8.08 49.44 -8.19
N MET A 736 9.07 49.30 -9.08
CA MET A 736 9.14 50.09 -10.31
C MET A 736 7.91 49.86 -11.19
N GLU A 737 7.43 48.62 -11.25
CA GLU A 737 6.26 48.19 -11.99
C GLU A 737 4.97 48.85 -11.48
N SER A 738 4.81 48.95 -10.16
CA SER A 738 3.66 49.60 -9.54
C SER A 738 3.67 51.12 -9.72
N VAL A 739 4.84 51.72 -9.60
CA VAL A 739 4.97 53.18 -9.64
C VAL A 739 4.92 53.72 -11.07
N LEU A 740 5.66 53.12 -12.00
CA LEU A 740 5.75 53.62 -13.38
C LEU A 740 4.64 53.09 -14.28
N TYR A 741 4.20 51.84 -14.09
CA TYR A 741 3.27 51.17 -15.01
C TYR A 741 1.91 50.81 -14.40
N ASP A 742 1.66 51.13 -13.12
CA ASP A 742 0.43 50.74 -12.41
C ASP A 742 0.17 49.22 -12.37
N GLU A 743 1.23 48.41 -12.50
CA GLU A 743 1.16 46.96 -12.39
C GLU A 743 1.34 46.50 -10.92
N PRO A 744 0.66 45.44 -10.47
CA PRO A 744 0.90 44.89 -9.14
C PRO A 744 2.34 44.36 -9.02
N ALA A 745 2.93 44.52 -7.83
CA ALA A 745 4.26 44.02 -7.53
C ALA A 745 4.33 42.50 -7.76
N ARG A 746 5.41 42.04 -8.40
CA ARG A 746 5.55 40.63 -8.81
C ARG A 746 6.02 39.71 -7.70
N ALA A 747 6.63 40.28 -6.68
CA ALA A 747 7.19 39.58 -5.53
C ALA A 747 7.00 40.40 -4.26
N THR A 748 7.07 39.73 -3.12
CA THR A 748 7.12 40.36 -1.82
C THR A 748 8.57 40.71 -1.50
N CYS A 749 8.84 41.98 -1.20
CA CYS A 749 10.19 42.45 -0.87
C CYS A 749 10.26 42.83 0.61
N ARG A 750 11.25 42.30 1.33
CA ARG A 750 11.45 42.56 2.76
C ARG A 750 12.90 42.89 3.07
N VAL A 751 13.08 43.70 4.11
CA VAL A 751 14.39 44.09 4.63
C VAL A 751 14.85 43.07 5.68
N LEU A 752 16.07 42.53 5.60
CA LEU A 752 16.57 41.52 6.54
C LEU A 752 17.46 42.09 7.66
N ILE A 753 18.03 43.27 7.46
CA ILE A 753 18.83 44.01 8.45
C ILE A 753 18.41 45.48 8.41
N PRO A 754 18.61 46.31 9.45
CA PRO A 754 18.35 47.74 9.35
C PRO A 754 19.03 48.31 8.09
N SER A 755 18.22 48.80 7.15
CA SER A 755 18.67 49.10 5.78
C SER A 755 18.35 50.52 5.38
N GLN A 756 19.32 51.20 4.75
CA GLN A 756 19.13 52.50 4.13
C GLN A 756 18.59 52.34 2.70
N LEU A 757 17.49 53.03 2.41
CA LEU A 757 16.80 52.98 1.13
C LEU A 757 16.52 54.41 0.64
N LEU A 758 16.65 54.64 -0.66
CA LEU A 758 16.14 55.85 -1.30
C LEU A 758 14.67 55.61 -1.70
N MET A 759 13.76 56.35 -1.09
CA MET A 759 12.32 56.28 -1.36
C MET A 759 11.92 57.38 -2.35
N LEU A 760 11.23 56.98 -3.43
CA LEU A 760 10.67 57.85 -4.45
C LEU A 760 9.14 57.70 -4.44
N SER A 761 8.43 58.82 -4.31
CA SER A 761 6.97 58.82 -4.46
C SER A 761 6.59 58.59 -5.93
N LYS A 762 5.38 58.08 -6.19
CA LYS A 762 4.90 57.84 -7.55
C LYS A 762 5.01 59.04 -8.48
N ALA A 763 4.66 60.23 -7.99
CA ALA A 763 4.76 61.47 -8.75
C ALA A 763 6.23 61.83 -9.07
N ALA A 764 7.11 61.74 -8.06
CA ALA A 764 8.52 62.05 -8.21
C ALA A 764 9.23 61.09 -9.17
N ALA A 765 8.94 59.78 -9.09
CA ALA A 765 9.53 58.77 -9.96
C ALA A 765 9.13 58.97 -11.44
N ARG A 766 7.84 59.25 -11.71
CA ARG A 766 7.37 59.52 -13.09
C ARG A 766 8.00 60.79 -13.66
N GLN A 767 7.97 61.89 -12.88
CA GLN A 767 8.59 63.15 -13.29
C GLN A 767 10.09 62.99 -13.56
N LEU A 768 10.80 62.21 -12.75
CA LEU A 768 12.22 61.94 -12.91
C LEU A 768 12.51 61.20 -14.23
N VAL A 769 11.75 60.14 -14.53
CA VAL A 769 11.88 59.37 -15.77
C VAL A 769 11.49 60.19 -17.01
N ASP A 770 10.45 61.02 -16.92
CA ASP A 770 10.02 61.89 -18.01
C ASP A 770 11.06 62.99 -18.31
N SER A 771 11.71 63.52 -17.26
CA SER A 771 12.73 64.58 -17.38
C SER A 771 14.10 64.07 -17.85
N ASP A 772 14.45 62.82 -17.54
CA ASP A 772 15.69 62.17 -17.98
C ASP A 772 15.41 60.72 -18.42
N PRO A 773 15.07 60.52 -19.71
CA PRO A 773 14.80 59.20 -20.26
C PRO A 773 16.01 58.24 -20.16
N ALA A 774 17.24 58.77 -20.12
CA ALA A 774 18.44 57.94 -19.99
C ALA A 774 18.55 57.33 -18.59
N LEU A 775 18.19 58.07 -17.55
CA LEU A 775 18.08 57.56 -16.18
C LEU A 775 16.99 56.49 -16.06
N GLY A 776 15.82 56.72 -16.67
CA GLY A 776 14.74 55.72 -16.74
C GLY A 776 15.18 54.41 -17.39
N ASN A 777 15.96 54.48 -18.47
CA ASN A 777 16.53 53.30 -19.14
C ASN A 777 17.52 52.53 -18.24
N ARG A 778 18.33 53.23 -17.43
CA ARG A 778 19.26 52.61 -16.47
C ARG A 778 18.51 51.84 -15.39
N LEU A 779 17.48 52.45 -14.80
CA LEU A 779 16.59 51.81 -13.82
C LEU A 779 15.90 50.58 -14.42
N SER A 780 15.36 50.72 -15.62
CA SER A 780 14.66 49.64 -16.33
C SER A 780 15.58 48.45 -16.60
N ARG A 781 16.85 48.72 -16.95
CA ARG A 781 17.88 47.69 -17.16
C ARG A 781 18.16 46.90 -15.87
N VAL A 782 18.27 47.57 -14.73
CA VAL A 782 18.51 46.91 -13.43
C VAL A 782 17.32 46.03 -13.04
N VAL A 783 16.09 46.53 -13.20
CA VAL A 783 14.87 45.75 -12.92
C VAL A 783 14.72 44.57 -13.89
N ALA A 784 15.05 44.75 -15.18
CA ALA A 784 15.06 43.64 -16.13
C ALA A 784 16.06 42.55 -15.71
N GLN A 785 17.25 42.93 -15.22
CA GLN A 785 18.22 41.97 -14.68
C GLN A 785 17.75 41.28 -13.38
N GLN A 786 16.94 41.96 -12.55
CA GLN A 786 16.30 41.33 -11.39
C GLN A 786 15.24 40.31 -11.83
N CYS A 787 14.35 40.68 -12.76
CA CYS A 787 13.34 39.78 -13.31
C CYS A 787 13.95 38.51 -13.95
N LEU A 788 15.07 38.64 -14.67
CA LEU A 788 15.77 37.49 -15.25
C LEU A 788 16.27 36.53 -14.16
N ARG A 789 16.88 37.07 -13.09
CA ARG A 789 17.32 36.27 -11.94
C ARG A 789 16.15 35.58 -11.25
N GLN A 790 15.01 36.27 -11.15
CA GLN A 790 13.80 35.68 -10.59
C GLN A 790 13.34 34.47 -11.39
N SER A 791 13.29 34.62 -12.72
CA SER A 791 12.92 33.54 -13.62
C SER A 791 13.87 32.35 -13.51
N ASP A 792 15.18 32.59 -13.39
CA ASP A 792 16.18 31.53 -13.25
C ASP A 792 16.03 30.76 -11.93
N ALA A 793 15.83 31.45 -10.81
CA ALA A 793 15.66 30.82 -9.50
C ALA A 793 14.35 30.02 -9.41
N LEU A 794 13.23 30.54 -9.94
CA LEU A 794 11.97 29.79 -10.02
C LEU A 794 12.10 28.55 -10.92
N ARG A 795 12.82 28.68 -12.04
CA ARG A 795 13.09 27.57 -12.94
C ARG A 795 13.94 26.50 -12.25
N GLN A 796 14.98 26.88 -11.52
CA GLN A 796 15.79 25.96 -10.72
C GLN A 796 14.94 25.22 -9.68
N ALA A 797 14.11 25.95 -8.91
CA ALA A 797 13.24 25.35 -7.91
C ALA A 797 12.25 24.35 -8.53
N LEU A 798 11.65 24.68 -9.69
CA LEU A 798 10.77 23.77 -10.43
C LEU A 798 11.50 22.49 -10.84
N GLN A 799 12.72 22.61 -11.35
CA GLN A 799 13.50 21.47 -11.83
C GLN A 799 13.97 20.54 -10.70
N LEU A 800 14.38 21.10 -9.56
CA LEU A 800 14.69 20.32 -8.36
C LEU A 800 13.44 19.64 -7.79
N SER A 801 12.27 20.29 -7.92
CA SER A 801 10.99 19.71 -7.53
C SER A 801 10.58 18.55 -8.46
N GLU A 802 10.72 18.70 -9.77
CA GLU A 802 10.45 17.64 -10.76
C GLU A 802 11.37 16.42 -10.56
N GLY A 803 12.61 16.67 -10.16
CA GLY A 803 13.62 15.63 -9.96
C GLY A 803 14.10 15.03 -11.29
N GLY A 804 14.82 13.91 -11.17
CA GLY A 804 15.33 13.15 -12.31
C GLY A 804 15.76 11.72 -11.96
N GLY A 805 15.62 11.33 -10.69
CA GLY A 805 16.07 10.06 -10.17
C GLY A 805 17.55 9.81 -10.43
N TRP A 806 17.88 8.54 -10.67
CA TRP A 806 19.19 8.08 -11.14
C TRP A 806 19.47 8.46 -12.60
N LYS A 807 18.59 9.17 -13.31
CA LYS A 807 18.87 9.71 -14.64
C LYS A 807 19.49 11.12 -14.58
N GLY A 808 19.61 11.70 -13.37
CA GLY A 808 20.05 13.07 -13.14
C GLY A 808 18.94 14.08 -13.44
N GLY A 809 18.98 15.25 -12.81
CA GLY A 809 18.10 16.36 -13.20
C GLY A 809 18.38 16.77 -14.65
N HIS A 810 17.36 17.20 -15.39
CA HIS A 810 17.41 17.49 -16.84
C HIS A 810 18.46 18.54 -17.31
N PHE A 811 19.26 19.10 -16.41
CA PHE A 811 20.12 20.26 -16.64
C PHE A 811 21.62 19.97 -16.48
N ASP A 812 21.99 18.79 -15.97
CA ASP A 812 23.40 18.43 -15.79
C ASP A 812 23.76 17.21 -16.66
N LEU A 813 24.17 17.47 -17.90
CA LEU A 813 24.60 16.43 -18.84
C LEU A 813 25.79 15.63 -18.31
N HIS A 814 26.65 16.25 -17.51
CA HIS A 814 27.79 15.58 -16.90
C HIS A 814 27.31 14.59 -15.84
N THR A 815 26.48 15.04 -14.91
CA THR A 815 25.95 14.18 -13.84
C THR A 815 25.02 13.09 -14.39
N ALA A 816 24.19 13.40 -15.39
CA ALA A 816 23.37 12.41 -16.09
C ALA A 816 24.24 11.31 -16.75
N SER A 817 25.38 11.68 -17.35
CA SER A 817 26.31 10.71 -17.95
C SER A 817 26.97 9.80 -16.91
N VAL A 818 27.31 10.33 -15.73
CA VAL A 818 27.90 9.56 -14.63
C VAL A 818 26.88 8.59 -14.05
N CYS A 819 25.64 9.04 -13.81
CA CYS A 819 24.59 8.16 -13.30
C CYS A 819 24.22 7.05 -14.31
N MET A 820 24.16 7.36 -15.61
CA MET A 820 23.85 6.37 -16.66
C MET A 820 24.93 5.29 -16.79
N LYS A 821 26.21 5.65 -16.72
CA LYS A 821 27.32 4.67 -16.73
C LYS A 821 27.22 3.67 -15.57
N MET A 822 26.72 4.08 -14.42
CA MET A 822 26.54 3.17 -13.28
C MET A 822 25.33 2.24 -13.46
N ILE A 823 24.22 2.74 -14.04
CA ILE A 823 23.06 1.90 -14.39
C ILE A 823 23.46 0.83 -15.41
N ASP A 824 24.28 1.19 -16.39
CA ASP A 824 24.77 0.23 -17.40
C ASP A 824 25.73 -0.82 -16.80
N ASN A 825 26.55 -0.44 -15.81
CA ASN A 825 27.39 -1.40 -15.07
C ASN A 825 26.57 -2.35 -14.18
N GLU A 826 25.47 -1.90 -13.56
CA GLU A 826 24.54 -2.79 -12.83
C GLU A 826 23.75 -3.71 -13.78
N LYS A 827 23.34 -3.20 -14.95
CA LYS A 827 22.64 -3.99 -15.99
C LYS A 827 23.55 -4.91 -16.80
N GLY A 828 24.88 -4.80 -16.66
CA GLY A 828 25.86 -5.71 -17.26
C GLY A 828 25.71 -7.19 -16.85
N THR A 829 24.79 -7.51 -15.94
CA THR A 829 24.39 -8.89 -15.60
C THR A 829 23.00 -9.32 -16.08
N ALA A 830 22.19 -8.44 -16.70
CA ALA A 830 20.96 -8.84 -17.38
C ALA A 830 20.42 -7.78 -18.36
N CYS A 831 20.27 -8.22 -19.62
CA CYS A 831 19.47 -7.62 -20.70
C CYS A 831 20.13 -6.47 -21.52
N GLY A 832 20.77 -6.87 -22.63
CA GLY A 832 21.16 -5.97 -23.72
C GLY A 832 20.05 -5.87 -24.76
N SER A 833 19.49 -4.67 -24.95
CA SER A 833 18.86 -4.20 -26.21
C SER A 833 18.26 -2.79 -26.07
N GLU A 834 17.88 -2.34 -24.86
CA GLU A 834 17.30 -1.00 -24.67
C GLU A 834 18.32 0.15 -24.60
N SER A 835 19.57 -0.12 -24.23
CA SER A 835 20.63 0.89 -24.06
C SER A 835 21.10 1.52 -25.39
N GLN A 836 20.98 0.80 -26.52
CA GLN A 836 21.38 1.33 -27.84
C GLN A 836 20.34 2.27 -28.47
N GLN A 837 19.05 2.11 -28.18
CA GLN A 837 18.01 3.01 -28.73
C GLN A 837 17.99 4.38 -28.06
N VAL A 838 18.43 4.49 -26.81
CA VAL A 838 18.46 5.75 -26.06
C VAL A 838 19.66 6.62 -26.44
N ALA A 839 20.83 6.02 -26.70
CA ALA A 839 22.00 6.75 -27.20
C ALA A 839 21.75 7.43 -28.56
N GLN A 840 20.92 6.82 -29.42
CA GLN A 840 20.49 7.41 -30.70
C GLN A 840 19.47 8.55 -30.54
N HIS A 841 18.70 8.57 -29.43
CA HIS A 841 17.76 9.65 -29.15
C HIS A 841 18.45 10.91 -28.60
N PHE A 842 19.62 10.77 -27.98
CA PHE A 842 20.41 11.90 -27.47
C PHE A 842 21.30 12.57 -28.53
N SER A 843 21.75 11.84 -29.56
CA SER A 843 22.54 12.43 -30.65
C SER A 843 21.72 13.32 -31.61
N THR A 844 20.39 13.29 -31.50
CA THR A 844 19.48 14.08 -32.34
C THR A 844 18.97 15.37 -31.69
N LEU A 845 19.29 15.63 -30.42
CA LEU A 845 18.90 16.86 -29.72
C LEU A 845 19.91 17.99 -29.96
N ARG A 846 19.90 18.57 -31.17
CA ARG A 846 20.41 19.92 -31.42
C ARG A 846 19.26 20.93 -31.30
N SER A 847 19.39 21.86 -30.35
CA SER A 847 18.49 22.99 -30.03
C SER A 847 17.04 22.60 -29.66
N PRO A 848 16.50 23.07 -28.52
CA PRO A 848 15.12 22.77 -28.14
C PRO A 848 14.16 23.63 -28.97
N THR A 849 13.60 23.05 -30.03
CA THR A 849 12.37 23.56 -30.63
C THR A 849 11.23 23.38 -29.61
N VAL A 850 10.52 24.47 -29.33
CA VAL A 850 9.39 24.54 -28.38
C VAL A 850 8.29 23.56 -28.80
N ILE A 851 8.16 22.43 -28.12
CA ILE A 851 7.00 21.54 -28.27
C ILE A 851 5.81 22.17 -27.52
N ARG A 852 4.98 22.91 -28.26
CA ARG A 852 3.67 23.41 -27.80
C ARG A 852 2.71 22.23 -27.58
N ARG A 853 2.59 21.73 -26.36
CA ARG A 853 1.39 20.96 -25.94
C ARG A 853 0.28 21.94 -25.53
N LYS A 854 -0.67 22.20 -26.43
CA LYS A 854 -1.93 22.87 -26.10
C LYS A 854 -2.78 21.92 -25.25
N ARG A 855 -2.94 22.20 -23.95
CA ARG A 855 -4.13 21.76 -23.19
C ARG A 855 -5.26 22.78 -23.44
N PRO A 856 -6.52 22.36 -23.63
CA PRO A 856 -7.63 23.30 -23.75
C PRO A 856 -7.90 23.96 -22.41
N LEU A 857 -7.70 25.28 -22.34
CA LEU A 857 -8.13 26.12 -21.23
C LEU A 857 -9.66 26.29 -21.30
N SER A 858 -10.34 26.04 -20.19
CA SER A 858 -11.75 26.37 -19.99
C SER A 858 -11.98 27.88 -20.12
N PRO A 859 -13.06 28.34 -20.78
CA PRO A 859 -13.25 29.76 -21.05
C PRO A 859 -13.90 30.45 -19.85
N LYS A 860 -13.14 31.26 -19.10
CA LYS A 860 -13.61 32.48 -18.42
C LYS A 860 -12.43 33.22 -17.76
N GLY A 861 -12.21 34.47 -18.19
CA GLY A 861 -11.22 35.38 -17.62
C GLY A 861 -10.16 35.83 -18.62
N LYS A 862 -10.52 36.67 -19.60
CA LYS A 862 -9.56 37.39 -20.45
C LYS A 862 -9.07 38.63 -19.69
N VAL A 863 -7.78 38.68 -19.38
CA VAL A 863 -7.06 39.94 -19.12
C VAL A 863 -6.05 40.11 -20.26
N TYR A 864 -6.14 41.23 -20.95
CA TYR A 864 -5.32 41.61 -22.10
C TYR A 864 -3.85 41.79 -21.66
N ARG A 865 -2.91 41.01 -22.23
CA ARG A 865 -1.47 41.27 -22.14
C ARG A 865 -1.03 42.05 -23.39
N ALA A 866 -0.49 43.25 -23.17
CA ALA A 866 0.11 44.08 -24.20
C ALA A 866 1.53 43.59 -24.52
N SER A 867 1.85 43.60 -25.81
CA SER A 867 2.78 42.73 -26.52
C SER A 867 4.12 43.39 -26.88
N THR A 868 4.72 44.16 -25.97
CA THR A 868 5.89 45.00 -26.32
C THR A 868 7.22 44.52 -25.72
N ILE A 869 7.24 43.95 -24.51
CA ILE A 869 8.47 43.44 -23.88
C ILE A 869 8.75 41.97 -24.24
N GLU A 870 7.69 41.17 -24.44
CA GLU A 870 7.78 39.78 -24.90
C GLU A 870 8.52 39.71 -26.25
N ASN A 871 8.15 40.58 -27.20
CA ASN A 871 8.80 40.66 -28.51
C ASN A 871 10.28 41.10 -28.42
N TRP A 872 10.64 41.98 -27.48
CA TRP A 872 12.04 42.34 -27.27
C TRP A 872 12.86 41.19 -26.67
N SER A 873 12.31 40.50 -25.66
CA SER A 873 12.97 39.35 -25.03
C SER A 873 13.14 38.17 -25.99
N MET A 874 12.18 37.97 -26.89
CA MET A 874 12.22 36.95 -27.94
C MET A 874 13.26 37.28 -29.02
N ASN A 875 13.30 38.53 -29.51
CA ASN A 875 14.31 38.98 -30.47
C ASN A 875 15.74 38.96 -29.90
N TRP A 876 15.90 39.15 -28.59
CA TRP A 876 17.20 39.04 -27.93
C TRP A 876 17.63 37.59 -27.74
N MET A 877 16.69 36.68 -27.44
CA MET A 877 16.97 35.24 -27.33
C MET A 877 17.35 34.60 -28.67
N GLU A 878 16.71 34.98 -29.79
CA GLU A 878 17.09 34.49 -31.12
C GLU A 878 18.47 34.98 -31.58
N ASN A 879 18.92 36.16 -31.11
CA ASN A 879 20.22 36.73 -31.47
C ASN A 879 21.39 36.30 -30.56
N ARG A 880 21.14 35.40 -29.58
CA ARG A 880 22.16 34.95 -28.61
C ARG A 880 23.18 33.98 -29.22
N GLU A 881 22.80 33.21 -30.24
CA GLU A 881 23.71 32.26 -30.91
C GLU A 881 24.75 32.95 -31.81
N ASN A 882 24.48 34.15 -32.31
CA ASN A 882 25.39 34.87 -33.22
C ASN A 882 26.42 35.79 -32.54
N ARG A 883 26.48 35.86 -31.20
CA ARG A 883 27.35 36.81 -30.47
C ARG A 883 28.42 36.17 -29.57
N GLN A 884 28.68 34.87 -29.72
CA GLN A 884 29.82 34.21 -29.03
C GLN A 884 31.17 34.43 -29.74
N SER A 885 31.24 35.25 -30.79
CA SER A 885 32.50 35.76 -31.35
C SER A 885 32.48 37.28 -31.38
N VAL A 886 32.91 37.93 -30.29
CA VAL A 886 33.74 39.16 -30.16
C VAL A 886 34.06 39.32 -28.68
#